data_AF-A0A7V4TZS8-F1
#
_entry.id   AF-A0A7V4TZS8-F1
#
_cell.length_a   1.000
_cell.length_b   1.000
_cell.length_c   1.000
_cell.angle_alpha   90.00
_cell.angle_beta   90.00
_cell.angle_gamma   90.00
#
_symmetry.space_group_name_H-M   'P 1'
#
loop_
_entity.id
_entity.type
_entity.pdbx_description
1 polymer ?
#
loop_
_entity_poly.entity_id
_entity_poly.type
_entity_poly.pdbx_seq_one_letter_code
_entity_poly.pdbx_strand_id
1 'polypeptide(L)'
;MFGVILKAILNDKDFFSRSVLQNDSAKGNTPRSLQPIYGLLREFFYRLTTEEREHISPIEEKSFRELREFLHMGLPLIKEEWEDYCRREPRFRKEQEELAEFLNSSAKNTDALEKVRRIQRVFFPQGSDLWDEERRSEEEQKLRARRTVKITRPNPAPIADPVREILFTSNILVTLPLPGADENLQPDFKKRVNDVRNEEQKYWYDHPIPLGIDSAKNEALYGMRGLVDMLRFEKERGNVAGETRLTCLLSASTTHDGLHDLVKDYFEGEFRAAGNWEDVDIYLFSETDCRLLIDEVLRPLSDIYFPQKDAEGLYDIFGVDGEYGRHYSFLKAVAALWQVFVNPQIKATFKIDLDQVFDQETLLRETGQTALQLFKTPLWGAEAEDYRGRPVHLGMIAGALVNHDDIEKSLFTPDVTYPDNTAPRGDRLVFYSRLPQALSTKAEMMCRYDGQDIDGKRKALQRIHVTGGTNGVLIDALRRYRPFTPTDIGRAEDQAYLLSVLFEKKPYLRYVHRAGLVMRHDKEAFAREAIRAAQVGKMIGDYVRILQFTFYARALAWPLKETKEMVDPFTGSFITELPFTIVYLRFTFKLLALLEENAQEQAIEFAELGSRRLSAWVGKLSSEKNTWPEKIQRERQAWQLYYDILDRAEQGLAEQDRRVEEIKEKARQIIQQCRLDIWQKS
;
A
#
# COMPACT_ATOMS: atom_id res chain seq x y z
N MET A 1 20.98 -12.78 28.72
CA MET A 1 21.46 -13.35 27.43
C MET A 1 21.45 -12.32 26.31
N PHE A 2 20.35 -11.59 26.06
CA PHE A 2 20.36 -10.37 25.23
C PHE A 2 21.37 -9.32 25.71
N GLY A 3 21.43 -9.08 27.03
CA GLY A 3 22.49 -8.28 27.65
C GLY A 3 23.90 -8.88 27.60
N VAL A 4 24.11 -10.05 26.99
CA VAL A 4 25.42 -10.68 26.74
C VAL A 4 25.74 -10.66 25.24
N ILE A 5 24.77 -10.89 24.35
CA ILE A 5 24.94 -10.82 22.88
C ILE A 5 24.97 -9.35 22.42
N LEU A 6 24.10 -8.49 22.93
CA LEU A 6 24.17 -7.04 22.69
C LEU A 6 25.36 -6.41 23.43
N LYS A 7 25.77 -6.93 24.60
CA LYS A 7 27.08 -6.59 25.21
C LYS A 7 28.25 -7.21 24.44
N ALA A 8 28.08 -8.26 23.65
CA ALA A 8 29.15 -8.79 22.82
C ALA A 8 29.33 -7.93 21.56
N ILE A 9 28.22 -7.51 20.94
CA ILE A 9 28.15 -6.59 19.80
C ILE A 9 28.62 -5.17 20.17
N LEU A 10 28.25 -4.67 21.35
CA LEU A 10 28.51 -3.30 21.76
C LEU A 10 29.64 -3.16 22.80
N ASN A 11 30.06 -4.26 23.43
CA ASN A 11 30.92 -4.23 24.61
C ASN A 11 32.01 -5.34 24.69
N ASP A 12 32.26 -6.18 23.68
CA ASP A 12 33.29 -7.23 23.82
C ASP A 12 34.28 -7.25 22.65
N LYS A 13 35.55 -6.95 22.95
CA LYS A 13 36.66 -7.11 21.99
C LYS A 13 36.94 -8.61 21.72
N ASP A 14 36.47 -9.51 22.60
CA ASP A 14 36.72 -10.95 22.49
C ASP A 14 35.66 -11.74 21.72
N PHE A 15 34.47 -11.18 21.45
CA PHE A 15 33.47 -11.86 20.62
C PHE A 15 33.92 -12.00 19.16
N PHE A 16 34.62 -10.99 18.63
CA PHE A 16 35.30 -11.10 17.34
C PHE A 16 36.57 -11.95 17.42
N SER A 17 37.22 -12.06 18.59
CA SER A 17 38.50 -12.78 18.73
C SER A 17 38.34 -14.30 18.94
N ARG A 18 37.22 -14.80 19.47
CA ARG A 18 37.15 -16.18 20.03
C ARG A 18 36.40 -17.28 19.28
N SER A 19 35.64 -17.06 18.21
CA SER A 19 35.05 -18.23 17.50
C SER A 19 34.65 -18.09 16.03
N VAL A 20 34.77 -16.92 15.41
CA VAL A 20 34.32 -16.74 14.01
C VAL A 20 35.43 -16.31 13.04
N LEU A 21 36.50 -15.66 13.53
CA LEU A 21 37.60 -15.18 12.68
C LEU A 21 38.72 -16.19 12.39
N GLN A 22 38.82 -17.29 13.15
CA GLN A 22 39.95 -18.22 13.01
C GLN A 22 39.81 -19.27 11.91
N ASN A 23 38.60 -19.54 11.39
CA ASN A 23 38.42 -20.53 10.32
C ASN A 23 38.24 -19.96 8.91
N ASP A 24 37.91 -18.67 8.74
CA ASP A 24 37.75 -18.05 7.41
C ASP A 24 38.84 -17.03 7.06
N SER A 25 39.67 -16.59 8.01
CA SER A 25 40.89 -15.84 7.67
C SER A 25 41.89 -16.70 6.86
N ALA A 26 41.78 -18.02 6.95
CA ALA A 26 42.52 -18.97 6.10
C ALA A 26 41.93 -19.15 4.69
N LYS A 27 40.73 -18.62 4.41
CA LYS A 27 40.03 -18.74 3.11
C LYS A 27 39.60 -17.40 2.51
N GLY A 28 40.35 -16.30 2.72
CA GLY A 28 40.46 -15.13 1.82
C GLY A 28 39.23 -14.38 1.27
N ASN A 29 37.98 -14.79 1.52
CA ASN A 29 36.84 -14.47 0.64
C ASN A 29 35.69 -13.71 1.32
N THR A 30 35.88 -13.11 2.50
CA THR A 30 34.83 -12.25 3.12
C THR A 30 35.46 -10.91 3.54
N PRO A 31 34.96 -9.74 3.07
CA PRO A 31 35.49 -8.43 3.41
C PRO A 31 35.57 -8.19 4.93
N ARG A 32 36.66 -7.56 5.41
CA ARG A 32 36.87 -7.26 6.85
C ARG A 32 35.71 -6.47 7.47
N SER A 33 35.04 -5.62 6.70
CA SER A 33 33.88 -4.82 7.12
C SER A 33 32.59 -5.63 7.33
N LEU A 34 32.45 -6.77 6.63
CA LEU A 34 31.32 -7.70 6.75
C LEU A 34 31.47 -8.65 7.93
N GLN A 35 32.70 -8.98 8.31
CA GLN A 35 32.99 -9.99 9.31
C GLN A 35 32.23 -9.81 10.62
N PRO A 36 32.01 -8.57 11.11
CA PRO A 36 31.23 -8.39 12.33
C PRO A 36 29.77 -8.80 12.23
N ILE A 37 29.09 -8.35 11.17
CA ILE A 37 27.64 -8.51 10.99
C ILE A 37 27.33 -9.89 10.41
N TYR A 38 28.12 -10.34 9.43
CA TYR A 38 28.03 -11.68 8.89
C TYR A 38 28.38 -12.74 9.95
N GLY A 39 29.41 -12.47 10.77
CA GLY A 39 29.78 -13.34 11.88
C GLY A 39 28.70 -13.40 12.95
N LEU A 40 28.06 -12.25 13.26
CA LEU A 40 26.91 -12.20 14.16
C LEU A 40 25.73 -13.01 13.63
N LEU A 41 25.33 -12.77 12.38
CA LEU A 41 24.22 -13.48 11.76
C LEU A 41 24.50 -14.98 11.69
N ARG A 42 25.73 -15.38 11.33
CA ARG A 42 26.14 -16.79 11.31
C ARG A 42 26.10 -17.43 12.69
N GLU A 43 26.65 -16.77 13.71
CA GLU A 43 26.66 -17.28 15.08
C GLU A 43 25.24 -17.33 15.67
N PHE A 44 24.43 -16.30 15.43
CA PHE A 44 23.03 -16.27 15.84
C PHE A 44 22.24 -17.38 15.14
N PHE A 45 22.39 -17.53 13.82
CA PHE A 45 21.73 -18.62 13.07
C PHE A 45 22.20 -19.98 13.54
N TYR A 46 23.50 -20.14 13.84
CA TYR A 46 24.03 -21.37 14.40
C TYR A 46 23.39 -21.69 15.76
N ARG A 47 23.46 -20.77 16.73
CA ARG A 47 22.88 -20.98 18.07
C ARG A 47 21.37 -21.25 18.04
N LEU A 48 20.64 -20.50 17.22
CA LEU A 48 19.20 -20.68 17.06
C LEU A 48 18.85 -22.02 16.41
N THR A 49 19.77 -22.62 15.65
CA THR A 49 19.58 -23.90 14.95
C THR A 49 20.21 -25.11 15.64
N THR A 50 21.08 -24.93 16.64
CA THR A 50 21.81 -26.04 17.30
C THR A 50 21.75 -26.05 18.83
N GLU A 51 21.68 -24.90 19.52
CA GLU A 51 21.87 -24.82 20.98
C GLU A 51 20.63 -24.29 21.74
N GLU A 52 19.80 -23.44 21.13
CA GLU A 52 18.68 -22.77 21.82
C GLU A 52 17.29 -23.41 21.57
N ARG A 53 17.25 -24.67 21.11
CA ARG A 53 16.00 -25.43 20.90
C ARG A 53 15.12 -25.45 22.16
N GLU A 54 15.72 -25.41 23.35
CA GLU A 54 15.01 -25.41 24.64
C GLU A 54 14.23 -24.11 24.93
N HIS A 55 14.62 -22.97 24.34
CA HIS A 55 13.92 -21.68 24.52
C HIS A 55 12.85 -21.41 23.47
N ILE A 56 12.90 -22.13 22.36
CA ILE A 56 11.92 -22.10 21.26
C ILE A 56 11.11 -23.43 21.25
N SER A 57 11.16 -24.17 22.36
CA SER A 57 10.62 -25.53 22.54
C SER A 57 9.16 -25.79 22.14
N PRO A 58 8.24 -24.81 22.00
CA PRO A 58 6.89 -25.07 21.49
C PRO A 58 6.75 -24.96 19.96
N ILE A 59 7.78 -24.54 19.22
CA ILE A 59 7.70 -24.52 17.74
C ILE A 59 7.66 -25.95 17.23
N GLU A 60 6.66 -26.26 16.39
CA GLU A 60 6.56 -27.56 15.75
C GLU A 60 7.85 -27.89 14.98
N GLU A 61 8.27 -29.15 14.98
CA GLU A 61 9.54 -29.56 14.35
C GLU A 61 9.62 -29.15 12.86
N LYS A 62 8.48 -29.15 12.17
CA LYS A 62 8.34 -28.66 10.80
C LYS A 62 8.64 -27.16 10.69
N SER A 63 7.97 -26.34 11.51
CA SER A 63 8.16 -24.89 11.58
C SER A 63 9.60 -24.49 11.92
N PHE A 64 10.25 -25.23 12.82
CA PHE A 64 11.65 -24.99 13.15
C PHE A 64 12.59 -25.29 11.98
N ARG A 65 12.28 -26.33 11.19
CA ARG A 65 13.01 -26.66 9.96
C ARG A 65 12.85 -25.55 8.92
N GLU A 66 11.64 -25.05 8.70
CA GLU A 66 11.35 -23.95 7.77
C GLU A 66 12.11 -22.67 8.16
N LEU A 67 12.13 -22.33 9.45
CA LEU A 67 12.92 -21.22 9.98
C LEU A 67 14.42 -21.40 9.70
N ARG A 68 14.95 -22.59 9.96
CA ARG A 68 16.37 -22.90 9.72
C ARG A 68 16.73 -22.78 8.24
N GLU A 69 15.91 -23.35 7.35
CA GLU A 69 16.11 -23.28 5.91
C GLU A 69 16.08 -21.82 5.42
N PHE A 70 15.12 -21.03 5.89
CA PHE A 70 15.03 -19.61 5.59
C PHE A 70 16.30 -18.85 5.97
N LEU A 71 16.80 -19.04 7.19
CA LEU A 71 18.00 -18.35 7.68
C LEU A 71 19.27 -18.79 6.91
N HIS A 72 19.40 -20.09 6.61
CA HIS A 72 20.53 -20.60 5.82
C HIS A 72 20.53 -20.08 4.38
N MET A 73 19.37 -19.96 3.74
CA MET A 73 19.22 -19.37 2.41
C MET A 73 19.70 -17.91 2.37
N GLY A 74 19.53 -17.17 3.46
CA GLY A 74 19.89 -15.75 3.52
C GLY A 74 21.39 -15.47 3.53
N LEU A 75 22.20 -16.32 4.18
CA LEU A 75 23.64 -16.08 4.35
C LEU A 75 24.40 -15.82 3.03
N PRO A 76 24.31 -16.69 2.00
CA PRO A 76 24.99 -16.42 0.73
C PRO A 76 24.47 -15.16 0.04
N LEU A 77 23.16 -14.91 0.08
CA LEU A 77 22.53 -13.73 -0.53
C LEU A 77 23.01 -12.42 0.09
N ILE A 78 23.07 -12.36 1.42
CA ILE A 78 23.56 -11.19 2.18
C ILE A 78 25.02 -10.92 1.81
N LYS A 79 25.84 -11.97 1.77
CA LYS A 79 27.25 -11.85 1.42
C LYS A 79 27.44 -11.29 0.02
N GLU A 80 26.76 -11.88 -0.97
CA GLU A 80 26.86 -11.47 -2.37
C GLU A 80 26.36 -10.04 -2.57
N GLU A 81 25.16 -9.71 -2.07
CA GLU A 81 24.55 -8.39 -2.16
C GLU A 81 25.46 -7.30 -1.57
N TRP A 82 26.05 -7.59 -0.42
CA TRP A 82 26.92 -6.66 0.27
C TRP A 82 28.28 -6.48 -0.42
N GLU A 83 28.91 -7.56 -0.85
CA GLU A 83 30.17 -7.53 -1.60
C GLU A 83 29.99 -6.77 -2.91
N ASP A 84 28.90 -7.04 -3.62
CA ASP A 84 28.56 -6.35 -4.85
C ASP A 84 28.37 -4.85 -4.64
N TYR A 85 27.60 -4.47 -3.62
CA TYR A 85 27.37 -3.05 -3.34
C TYR A 85 28.64 -2.32 -2.88
N CYS A 86 29.51 -2.97 -2.10
CA CYS A 86 30.82 -2.43 -1.74
C CYS A 86 31.72 -2.17 -2.96
N ARG A 87 31.64 -3.03 -3.99
CA ARG A 87 32.40 -2.83 -5.23
C ARG A 87 31.85 -1.66 -6.05
N ARG A 88 30.53 -1.49 -6.08
CA ARG A 88 29.86 -0.46 -6.87
C ARG A 88 29.89 0.93 -6.21
N GLU A 89 29.81 1.02 -4.89
CA GLU A 89 29.69 2.28 -4.15
C GLU A 89 30.82 2.48 -3.12
N PRO A 90 31.91 3.19 -3.48
CA PRO A 90 33.04 3.44 -2.57
C PRO A 90 32.65 4.19 -1.29
N ARG A 91 31.63 5.06 -1.36
CA ARG A 91 31.11 5.75 -0.18
C ARG A 91 30.50 4.77 0.82
N PHE A 92 29.69 3.84 0.33
CA PHE A 92 29.12 2.78 1.18
C PHE A 92 30.25 1.97 1.82
N ARG A 93 31.28 1.61 1.04
CA ARG A 93 32.46 0.90 1.56
C ARG A 93 33.15 1.63 2.71
N LYS A 94 33.24 2.95 2.65
CA LYS A 94 33.82 3.75 3.73
C LYS A 94 32.91 3.77 4.96
N GLU A 95 31.62 4.00 4.78
CA GLU A 95 30.64 4.10 5.88
C GLU A 95 30.52 2.78 6.67
N GLN A 96 30.64 1.62 6.01
CA GLN A 96 30.72 0.33 6.71
C GLN A 96 32.02 0.13 7.50
N GLU A 97 33.16 0.61 7.00
CA GLU A 97 34.47 0.44 7.64
C GLU A 97 34.50 1.30 8.92
N GLU A 98 33.99 2.53 8.81
CA GLU A 98 33.75 3.43 9.96
C GLU A 98 32.78 2.82 10.98
N LEU A 99 31.68 2.18 10.53
CA LEU A 99 30.75 1.51 11.44
C LEU A 99 31.39 0.31 12.14
N ALA A 100 32.15 -0.51 11.41
CA ALA A 100 32.84 -1.66 11.98
C ALA A 100 33.88 -1.24 13.03
N GLU A 101 34.69 -0.22 12.72
CA GLU A 101 35.63 0.36 13.68
C GLU A 101 34.91 0.89 14.92
N PHE A 102 33.83 1.66 14.74
CA PHE A 102 33.02 2.20 15.83
C PHE A 102 32.48 1.12 16.77
N LEU A 103 31.91 0.05 16.22
CA LEU A 103 31.37 -1.08 16.99
C LEU A 103 32.49 -1.80 17.76
N ASN A 104 33.70 -1.88 17.19
CA ASN A 104 34.85 -2.56 17.80
C ASN A 104 35.60 -1.73 18.87
N SER A 105 35.61 -0.40 18.77
CA SER A 105 36.49 0.46 19.59
C SER A 105 35.77 1.38 20.57
N SER A 106 34.56 1.85 20.24
CA SER A 106 34.01 3.07 20.84
C SER A 106 32.53 2.99 21.23
N ALA A 107 31.82 1.93 20.85
CA ALA A 107 30.39 1.78 21.11
C ALA A 107 30.02 1.75 22.61
N LYS A 108 30.93 1.43 23.54
CA LYS A 108 30.58 1.31 24.97
C LYS A 108 30.06 2.61 25.60
N ASN A 109 30.73 3.73 25.29
CA ASN A 109 30.55 5.02 25.98
C ASN A 109 29.77 6.06 25.17
N THR A 110 29.25 5.67 24.00
CA THR A 110 28.45 6.55 23.15
C THR A 110 26.99 6.57 23.61
N ASP A 111 26.33 7.70 23.42
CA ASP A 111 24.88 7.80 23.56
C ASP A 111 24.14 6.76 22.71
N ALA A 112 23.00 6.28 23.20
CA ALA A 112 22.25 5.20 22.55
C ALA A 112 21.67 5.63 21.20
N LEU A 113 21.21 6.88 21.08
CA LEU A 113 20.64 7.40 19.84
C LEU A 113 21.72 7.61 18.78
N GLU A 114 22.89 8.10 19.18
CA GLU A 114 24.04 8.23 18.28
C GLU A 114 24.50 6.87 17.73
N LYS A 115 24.42 5.79 18.51
CA LYS A 115 24.65 4.42 17.98
C LYS A 115 23.65 4.07 16.90
N VAL A 116 22.36 4.33 17.13
CA VAL A 116 21.29 4.06 16.15
C VAL A 116 21.55 4.86 14.88
N ARG A 117 21.90 6.14 14.98
CA ARG A 117 22.21 6.99 13.82
C ARG A 117 23.35 6.42 12.99
N ARG A 118 24.42 5.94 13.63
CA ARG A 118 25.57 5.33 12.93
C ARG A 118 25.21 4.02 12.23
N ILE A 119 24.40 3.18 12.88
CA ILE A 119 23.88 1.94 12.25
C ILE A 119 23.01 2.31 11.05
N GLN A 120 22.02 3.19 11.25
CA GLN A 120 21.10 3.60 10.19
C GLN A 120 21.80 4.33 9.05
N ARG A 121 22.93 5.00 9.26
CA ARG A 121 23.68 5.61 8.15
C ARG A 121 24.09 4.59 7.08
N VAL A 122 24.35 3.34 7.47
CA VAL A 122 24.71 2.25 6.57
C VAL A 122 23.47 1.55 5.99
N PHE A 123 22.48 1.23 6.83
CA PHE A 123 21.34 0.39 6.44
C PHE A 123 20.09 1.18 6.01
N PHE A 124 19.96 2.41 6.48
CA PHE A 124 18.77 3.25 6.33
C PHE A 124 19.11 4.76 6.33
N PRO A 125 19.94 5.23 5.37
CA PRO A 125 20.52 6.57 5.41
C PRO A 125 19.46 7.68 5.41
N GLN A 126 18.34 7.48 4.70
CA GLN A 126 17.18 8.39 4.71
C GLN A 126 16.55 8.62 6.10
N GLY A 127 16.80 7.76 7.10
CA GLY A 127 16.32 7.95 8.46
C GLY A 127 17.36 8.49 9.45
N SER A 128 18.65 8.34 9.18
CA SER A 128 19.70 8.60 10.17
C SER A 128 19.80 10.06 10.63
N ASP A 129 19.42 10.99 9.76
CA ASP A 129 19.44 12.43 10.06
C ASP A 129 18.13 12.93 10.68
N LEU A 130 17.06 12.13 10.62
CA LEU A 130 15.73 12.49 11.11
C LEU A 130 15.55 12.28 12.62
N TRP A 131 16.63 12.04 13.36
CA TRP A 131 16.60 12.04 14.83
C TRP A 131 16.84 13.41 15.43
N ASP A 132 17.44 14.33 14.66
CA ASP A 132 17.77 15.69 15.08
C ASP A 132 16.69 16.68 14.61
N GLU A 133 16.21 17.54 15.50
CA GLU A 133 15.07 18.43 15.21
C GLU A 133 15.41 19.53 14.19
N GLU A 134 16.61 20.09 14.26
CA GLU A 134 17.07 21.11 13.31
C GLU A 134 17.18 20.48 11.90
N ARG A 135 17.81 19.30 11.80
CA ARG A 135 17.88 18.55 10.54
C ARG A 135 16.51 18.15 10.01
N ARG A 136 15.56 17.75 10.87
CA ARG A 136 14.17 17.49 10.46
C ARG A 136 13.57 18.71 9.75
N SER A 137 13.71 19.89 10.35
CA SER A 137 13.18 21.14 9.78
C SER A 137 13.81 21.47 8.42
N GLU A 138 15.13 21.29 8.28
CA GLU A 138 15.80 21.45 7.00
C GLU A 138 15.32 20.47 5.93
N GLU A 139 15.19 19.19 6.28
CA GLU A 139 14.73 18.16 5.35
C GLU A 139 13.27 18.36 4.94
N GLU A 140 12.41 18.87 5.85
CA GLU A 140 11.04 19.28 5.53
C GLU A 140 11.00 20.37 4.46
N GLN A 141 11.85 21.39 4.58
CA GLN A 141 11.95 22.48 3.59
C GLN A 141 12.51 21.99 2.25
N LYS A 142 13.58 21.18 2.27
CA LYS A 142 14.16 20.58 1.06
C LYS A 142 13.14 19.70 0.34
N LEU A 143 12.36 18.92 1.08
CA LEU A 143 11.32 18.08 0.52
C LEU A 143 10.21 18.93 -0.12
N ARG A 144 9.71 19.96 0.58
CA ARG A 144 8.70 20.89 0.01
C ARG A 144 9.20 21.55 -1.27
N ALA A 145 10.45 22.02 -1.30
CA ALA A 145 11.05 22.60 -2.49
C ALA A 145 11.08 21.59 -3.66
N ARG A 146 11.47 20.34 -3.41
CA ARG A 146 11.49 19.26 -4.41
C ARG A 146 10.10 18.84 -4.89
N ARG A 147 9.08 19.01 -4.05
CA ARG A 147 7.67 18.72 -4.40
C ARG A 147 6.94 19.89 -5.02
N THR A 148 7.50 21.10 -4.96
CA THR A 148 6.85 22.28 -5.54
C THR A 148 6.91 22.20 -7.06
N VAL A 149 5.76 22.41 -7.69
CA VAL A 149 5.63 22.51 -9.14
C VAL A 149 5.12 23.89 -9.51
N LYS A 150 5.56 24.39 -10.67
CA LYS A 150 5.06 25.64 -11.25
C LYS A 150 3.94 25.32 -12.24
N ILE A 151 2.73 25.78 -11.95
CA ILE A 151 1.57 25.58 -12.81
C ILE A 151 1.78 26.38 -14.11
N THR A 152 1.79 25.68 -15.24
CA THR A 152 1.91 26.29 -16.57
C THR A 152 0.55 26.47 -17.21
N ARG A 153 -0.38 25.53 -16.96
CA ARG A 153 -1.76 25.61 -17.45
C ARG A 153 -2.72 24.93 -16.47
N PRO A 154 -3.70 25.63 -15.88
CA PRO A 154 -4.74 24.98 -15.09
C PRO A 154 -5.58 24.04 -15.97
N ASN A 155 -6.25 23.06 -15.37
CA ASN A 155 -7.19 22.21 -16.08
C ASN A 155 -8.29 23.09 -16.72
N PRO A 156 -8.48 23.08 -18.05
CA PRO A 156 -9.51 23.88 -18.71
C PRO A 156 -10.94 23.37 -18.45
N ALA A 157 -11.10 22.12 -18.02
CA ALA A 157 -12.39 21.49 -17.72
C ALA A 157 -12.32 20.74 -16.38
N PRO A 158 -12.20 21.45 -15.24
CA PRO A 158 -12.20 20.82 -13.93
C PRO A 158 -13.52 20.10 -13.66
N ILE A 159 -13.52 19.24 -12.64
CA ILE A 159 -14.75 18.68 -12.09
C ILE A 159 -15.67 19.83 -11.66
N ALA A 160 -16.87 19.87 -12.24
CA ALA A 160 -17.88 20.88 -11.98
C ALA A 160 -18.96 20.34 -11.03
N ASP A 161 -19.33 19.07 -11.19
CA ASP A 161 -20.32 18.36 -10.37
C ASP A 161 -19.71 17.04 -9.86
N PRO A 162 -19.04 17.07 -8.69
CA PRO A 162 -18.40 15.90 -8.12
C PRO A 162 -19.33 14.68 -7.95
N VAL A 163 -20.62 14.89 -7.70
CA VAL A 163 -21.55 13.78 -7.46
C VAL A 163 -21.87 13.03 -8.75
N ARG A 164 -21.92 13.75 -9.88
CA ARG A 164 -22.23 13.17 -11.20
C ARG A 164 -21.00 12.80 -12.02
N GLU A 165 -19.86 13.43 -11.76
CA GLU A 165 -18.65 13.29 -12.56
C GLU A 165 -17.56 12.42 -11.89
N ILE A 166 -17.70 12.08 -10.61
CA ILE A 166 -16.77 11.19 -9.89
C ILE A 166 -17.46 9.88 -9.54
N LEU A 167 -16.86 8.76 -9.94
CA LEU A 167 -17.22 7.44 -9.42
C LEU A 167 -16.47 7.18 -8.12
N PHE A 168 -17.19 7.13 -7.00
CA PHE A 168 -16.60 6.75 -5.72
C PHE A 168 -16.40 5.24 -5.66
N THR A 169 -15.29 4.82 -5.08
CA THR A 169 -14.87 3.42 -5.07
C THR A 169 -14.29 3.04 -3.71
N SER A 170 -14.51 1.80 -3.28
CA SER A 170 -13.90 1.26 -2.08
C SER A 170 -13.75 -0.25 -2.15
N ASN A 171 -12.95 -0.82 -1.26
CA ASN A 171 -12.80 -2.26 -1.10
C ASN A 171 -13.40 -2.70 0.23
N ILE A 172 -14.11 -3.83 0.20
CA ILE A 172 -14.50 -4.60 1.36
C ILE A 172 -13.74 -5.93 1.29
N LEU A 173 -13.07 -6.25 2.39
CA LEU A 173 -12.30 -7.48 2.52
C LEU A 173 -13.09 -8.39 3.45
N VAL A 174 -13.36 -9.63 3.06
CA VAL A 174 -14.37 -10.46 3.72
C VAL A 174 -13.78 -11.80 4.13
N THR A 175 -14.08 -12.23 5.36
CA THR A 175 -13.58 -13.50 5.89
C THR A 175 -14.65 -14.28 6.66
N LEU A 176 -14.32 -15.52 7.00
CA LEU A 176 -15.18 -16.40 7.80
C LEU A 176 -15.55 -15.76 9.15
N PRO A 177 -16.71 -16.12 9.74
CA PRO A 177 -17.12 -15.62 11.04
C PRO A 177 -16.08 -15.90 12.14
N LEU A 178 -15.87 -14.90 12.99
CA LEU A 178 -15.19 -15.09 14.28
C LEU A 178 -15.99 -16.06 15.17
N PRO A 179 -15.36 -16.70 16.18
CA PRO A 179 -16.08 -17.51 17.16
C PRO A 179 -17.27 -16.75 17.77
N GLY A 180 -18.48 -17.31 17.63
CA GLY A 180 -19.73 -16.71 18.14
C GLY A 180 -20.40 -15.72 17.18
N ALA A 181 -19.68 -15.13 16.21
CA ALA A 181 -20.28 -14.21 15.23
C ALA A 181 -21.24 -14.93 14.26
N ASP A 182 -21.09 -16.25 14.12
CA ASP A 182 -21.97 -17.10 13.32
C ASP A 182 -23.38 -17.26 13.93
N GLU A 183 -23.61 -16.83 15.17
CA GLU A 183 -24.95 -16.76 15.77
C GLU A 183 -25.80 -15.65 15.16
N ASN A 184 -25.17 -14.60 14.63
CA ASN A 184 -25.86 -13.48 13.98
C ASN A 184 -26.27 -13.79 12.54
N LEU A 185 -25.84 -14.94 11.99
CA LEU A 185 -26.16 -15.36 10.63
C LEU A 185 -27.49 -16.12 10.58
N GLN A 186 -28.26 -15.88 9.52
CA GLN A 186 -29.48 -16.65 9.25
C GLN A 186 -29.16 -18.16 9.08
N PRO A 187 -30.03 -19.09 9.52
CA PRO A 187 -29.72 -20.53 9.55
C PRO A 187 -29.25 -21.11 8.20
N ASP A 188 -29.92 -20.76 7.10
CA ASP A 188 -29.55 -21.25 5.76
C ASP A 188 -28.21 -20.68 5.28
N PHE A 189 -27.94 -19.41 5.60
CA PHE A 189 -26.66 -18.76 5.31
C PHE A 189 -25.52 -19.37 6.14
N LYS A 190 -25.78 -19.64 7.42
CA LYS A 190 -24.84 -20.32 8.33
C LYS A 190 -24.42 -21.69 7.80
N LYS A 191 -25.35 -22.46 7.22
CA LYS A 191 -25.03 -23.74 6.58
C LYS A 191 -24.05 -23.56 5.42
N ARG A 192 -24.34 -22.64 4.48
CA ARG A 192 -23.46 -22.33 3.34
C ARG A 192 -22.06 -21.89 3.81
N VAL A 193 -21.97 -21.04 4.82
CA VAL A 193 -20.69 -20.60 5.39
C VAL A 193 -19.92 -21.75 6.04
N ASN A 194 -20.60 -22.69 6.71
CA ASN A 194 -19.95 -23.85 7.31
C ASN A 194 -19.34 -24.80 6.27
N ASP A 195 -19.92 -24.88 5.07
CA ASP A 195 -19.33 -25.67 3.97
C ASP A 195 -17.96 -25.10 3.55
N VAL A 196 -17.81 -23.77 3.59
CA VAL A 196 -16.57 -23.04 3.26
C VAL A 196 -15.50 -23.16 4.35
N ARG A 197 -15.86 -23.43 5.62
CA ARG A 197 -14.90 -23.48 6.74
C ARG A 197 -13.78 -24.53 6.57
N ASN A 198 -14.00 -25.51 5.70
CA ASN A 198 -13.01 -26.56 5.42
C ASN A 198 -12.04 -26.18 4.28
N GLU A 199 -12.25 -25.05 3.61
CA GLU A 199 -11.35 -24.54 2.58
C GLU A 199 -10.07 -23.95 3.21
N GLU A 200 -8.96 -24.04 2.48
CA GLU A 200 -7.73 -23.34 2.86
C GLU A 200 -7.87 -21.85 2.55
N GLN A 201 -7.55 -21.00 3.52
CA GLN A 201 -7.49 -19.55 3.32
C GLN A 201 -6.40 -19.21 2.28
N LYS A 202 -6.78 -18.46 1.24
CA LYS A 202 -5.86 -18.09 0.14
C LYS A 202 -5.20 -16.74 0.31
N TYR A 203 -5.87 -15.79 0.98
CA TYR A 203 -5.43 -14.40 1.06
C TYR A 203 -5.42 -13.89 2.49
N TRP A 204 -4.46 -13.01 2.81
CA TRP A 204 -4.28 -12.43 4.15
C TRP A 204 -4.40 -10.92 4.09
N TYR A 205 -5.56 -10.42 4.50
CA TYR A 205 -5.89 -9.01 4.57
C TYR A 205 -5.61 -8.43 5.96
N ASP A 206 -5.33 -7.13 6.03
CA ASP A 206 -5.00 -6.43 7.29
C ASP A 206 -6.18 -6.35 8.27
N HIS A 207 -7.41 -6.18 7.77
CA HIS A 207 -8.63 -6.06 8.57
C HIS A 207 -9.88 -6.56 7.80
N PRO A 208 -9.96 -7.86 7.46
CA PRO A 208 -11.15 -8.38 6.81
C PRO A 208 -12.36 -8.35 7.74
N ILE A 209 -13.52 -7.98 7.20
CA ILE A 209 -14.84 -8.00 7.83
C ILE A 209 -15.27 -9.47 8.00
N PRO A 210 -15.38 -9.99 9.23
CA PRO A 210 -15.90 -11.31 9.48
C PRO A 210 -17.41 -11.34 9.22
N LEU A 211 -17.89 -12.37 8.52
CA LEU A 211 -19.33 -12.56 8.35
C LEU A 211 -20.03 -12.69 9.71
N GLY A 212 -21.16 -12.00 9.88
CA GLY A 212 -21.94 -12.01 11.13
C GLY A 212 -21.36 -11.11 12.22
N ILE A 213 -20.39 -10.25 11.91
CA ILE A 213 -19.95 -9.22 12.83
C ILE A 213 -21.11 -8.27 13.17
N ASP A 214 -21.11 -7.75 14.39
CA ASP A 214 -22.07 -6.73 14.83
C ASP A 214 -22.06 -5.52 13.88
N SER A 215 -23.24 -5.02 13.51
CA SER A 215 -23.38 -3.92 12.55
C SER A 215 -22.67 -2.64 13.00
N ALA A 216 -22.53 -2.39 14.31
CA ALA A 216 -21.76 -1.24 14.84
C ALA A 216 -20.25 -1.37 14.61
N LYS A 217 -19.76 -2.59 14.36
CA LYS A 217 -18.36 -2.90 14.03
C LYS A 217 -18.17 -3.23 12.55
N ASN A 218 -19.22 -3.15 11.73
CA ASN A 218 -19.16 -3.42 10.31
C ASN A 218 -18.64 -2.17 9.56
N GLU A 219 -17.36 -2.21 9.17
CA GLU A 219 -16.66 -1.11 8.50
C GLU A 219 -17.40 -0.66 7.23
N ALA A 220 -17.99 -1.59 6.46
CA ALA A 220 -18.71 -1.25 5.25
C ALA A 220 -19.95 -0.40 5.50
N LEU A 221 -20.73 -0.71 6.54
CA LEU A 221 -21.87 0.10 6.94
C LEU A 221 -21.43 1.47 7.44
N TYR A 222 -20.33 1.51 8.20
CA TYR A 222 -19.79 2.75 8.75
C TYR A 222 -19.34 3.74 7.67
N GLY A 223 -18.42 3.34 6.79
CA GLY A 223 -17.89 4.22 5.76
C GLY A 223 -18.95 4.68 4.77
N MET A 224 -19.89 3.80 4.42
CA MET A 224 -21.01 4.16 3.56
C MET A 224 -21.97 5.14 4.23
N ARG A 225 -22.19 5.05 5.54
CA ARG A 225 -22.96 6.06 6.28
C ARG A 225 -22.23 7.40 6.28
N GLY A 226 -20.91 7.41 6.42
CA GLY A 226 -20.09 8.61 6.25
C GLY A 226 -20.27 9.29 4.88
N LEU A 227 -20.39 8.52 3.79
CA LEU A 227 -20.71 9.07 2.46
C LEU A 227 -22.14 9.64 2.35
N VAL A 228 -23.12 8.98 2.97
CA VAL A 228 -24.50 9.47 3.04
C VAL A 228 -24.55 10.80 3.80
N ASP A 229 -23.93 10.86 4.97
CA ASP A 229 -23.90 12.05 5.81
C ASP A 229 -23.17 13.21 5.11
N MET A 230 -22.07 12.89 4.41
CA MET A 230 -21.38 13.84 3.52
C MET A 230 -22.34 14.44 2.49
N LEU A 231 -23.14 13.62 1.79
CA LEU A 231 -24.05 14.11 0.75
C LEU A 231 -25.24 14.89 1.33
N ARG A 232 -25.78 14.46 2.48
CA ARG A 232 -26.85 15.16 3.19
C ARG A 232 -26.44 16.57 3.58
N PHE A 233 -25.25 16.71 4.16
CA PHE A 233 -24.68 18.01 4.50
C PHE A 233 -24.58 18.94 3.28
N GLU A 234 -24.17 18.40 2.12
CA GLU A 234 -24.07 19.16 0.87
C GLU A 234 -25.46 19.58 0.33
N LYS A 235 -26.48 18.74 0.49
CA LYS A 235 -27.87 19.06 0.13
C LYS A 235 -28.48 20.13 1.03
N GLU A 236 -28.28 20.02 2.35
CA GLU A 236 -28.77 21.00 3.32
C GLU A 236 -28.19 22.40 3.08
N ARG A 237 -26.95 22.46 2.58
CA ARG A 237 -26.28 23.71 2.20
C ARG A 237 -26.66 24.22 0.81
N GLY A 238 -27.44 23.47 0.04
CA GLY A 238 -27.81 23.80 -1.34
C GLY A 238 -26.66 23.69 -2.35
N ASN A 239 -25.57 22.99 -2.01
CA ASN A 239 -24.48 22.72 -2.94
C ASN A 239 -24.84 21.60 -3.94
N VAL A 240 -25.77 20.72 -3.56
CA VAL A 240 -26.26 19.59 -4.35
C VAL A 240 -27.79 19.58 -4.32
N ALA A 241 -28.43 19.21 -5.43
CA ALA A 241 -29.88 19.12 -5.51
C ALA A 241 -30.44 17.96 -4.65
N GLY A 242 -31.62 18.14 -4.07
CA GLY A 242 -32.19 17.24 -3.06
C GLY A 242 -32.41 15.80 -3.54
N GLU A 243 -32.69 15.60 -4.82
CA GLU A 243 -32.92 14.30 -5.45
C GLU A 243 -31.64 13.60 -5.94
N THR A 244 -30.50 14.30 -5.92
CA THR A 244 -29.24 13.75 -6.45
C THR A 244 -28.70 12.64 -5.56
N ARG A 245 -28.23 11.55 -6.17
CA ARG A 245 -27.64 10.39 -5.49
C ARG A 245 -26.19 10.21 -5.89
N LEU A 246 -25.36 9.78 -4.95
CA LEU A 246 -23.96 9.48 -5.18
C LEU A 246 -23.79 8.00 -5.51
N THR A 247 -23.04 7.70 -6.56
CA THR A 247 -22.72 6.30 -6.92
C THR A 247 -21.41 5.87 -6.24
N CYS A 248 -21.46 4.76 -5.50
CA CYS A 248 -20.29 4.13 -4.89
C CYS A 248 -20.18 2.66 -5.31
N LEU A 249 -19.00 2.27 -5.77
CA LEU A 249 -18.67 0.90 -6.14
C LEU A 249 -17.79 0.26 -5.06
N LEU A 250 -18.26 -0.86 -4.53
CA LEU A 250 -17.54 -1.71 -3.58
C LEU A 250 -16.95 -2.91 -4.33
N SER A 251 -15.64 -3.10 -4.25
CA SER A 251 -15.00 -4.37 -4.61
C SER A 251 -15.02 -5.31 -3.41
N ALA A 252 -15.52 -6.52 -3.60
CA ALA A 252 -15.64 -7.52 -2.54
C ALA A 252 -14.61 -8.62 -2.71
N SER A 253 -13.47 -8.47 -2.03
CA SER A 253 -12.40 -9.48 -2.00
C SER A 253 -12.62 -10.43 -0.84
N THR A 254 -12.50 -11.73 -1.06
CA THR A 254 -12.69 -12.73 -0.01
C THR A 254 -11.40 -13.43 0.36
N THR A 255 -11.35 -14.06 1.54
CA THR A 255 -10.22 -14.89 1.98
C THR A 255 -10.29 -16.32 1.46
N HIS A 256 -11.47 -16.76 1.01
CA HIS A 256 -11.77 -18.13 0.54
C HIS A 256 -12.66 -18.06 -0.70
N ASP A 257 -12.47 -19.00 -1.64
CA ASP A 257 -13.20 -19.03 -2.90
C ASP A 257 -14.71 -19.24 -2.68
N GLY A 258 -15.07 -20.11 -1.74
CA GLY A 258 -16.47 -20.42 -1.45
C GLY A 258 -17.30 -19.23 -0.94
N LEU A 259 -16.67 -18.10 -0.60
CA LEU A 259 -17.35 -16.87 -0.18
C LEU A 259 -17.83 -16.00 -1.34
N HIS A 260 -17.35 -16.21 -2.58
CA HIS A 260 -17.68 -15.33 -3.72
C HIS A 260 -19.18 -15.23 -3.97
N ASP A 261 -19.89 -16.36 -3.87
CA ASP A 261 -21.33 -16.43 -4.12
C ASP A 261 -22.16 -16.09 -2.87
N LEU A 262 -21.51 -15.79 -1.74
CA LEU A 262 -22.16 -15.47 -0.46
C LEU A 262 -22.11 -13.97 -0.14
N VAL A 263 -21.05 -13.30 -0.58
CA VAL A 263 -20.71 -11.95 -0.12
C VAL A 263 -21.79 -10.93 -0.45
N LYS A 264 -22.36 -11.00 -1.66
CA LYS A 264 -23.40 -10.08 -2.08
C LYS A 264 -24.68 -10.25 -1.27
N ASP A 265 -25.17 -11.49 -1.13
CA ASP A 265 -26.36 -11.81 -0.34
C ASP A 265 -26.22 -11.30 1.11
N TYR A 266 -25.03 -11.48 1.69
CA TYR A 266 -24.71 -11.01 3.03
C TYR A 266 -24.83 -9.49 3.15
N PHE A 267 -24.07 -8.74 2.34
CA PHE A 267 -24.07 -7.29 2.44
C PHE A 267 -25.40 -6.68 2.05
N GLU A 268 -26.13 -7.23 1.08
CA GLU A 268 -27.48 -6.77 0.77
C GLU A 268 -28.41 -6.87 1.99
N GLY A 269 -28.31 -7.98 2.75
CA GLY A 269 -29.01 -8.15 4.02
C GLY A 269 -28.60 -7.12 5.09
N GLU A 270 -27.29 -6.92 5.28
CA GLU A 270 -26.74 -5.96 6.24
C GLU A 270 -27.17 -4.51 5.93
N PHE A 271 -27.03 -4.08 4.67
CA PHE A 271 -27.45 -2.74 4.25
C PHE A 271 -28.97 -2.59 4.40
N ARG A 272 -29.77 -3.56 3.96
CA ARG A 272 -31.24 -3.51 4.11
C ARG A 272 -31.67 -3.39 5.57
N ALA A 273 -31.00 -4.11 6.48
CA ALA A 273 -31.28 -4.05 7.91
C ALA A 273 -30.88 -2.70 8.54
N ALA A 274 -29.76 -2.12 8.09
CA ALA A 274 -29.24 -0.86 8.63
C ALA A 274 -30.03 0.40 8.20
N GLY A 275 -30.69 0.37 7.04
CA GLY A 275 -31.52 1.44 6.50
C GLY A 275 -30.81 2.78 6.23
N ASN A 276 -31.58 3.77 5.75
CA ASN A 276 -31.14 5.16 5.48
C ASN A 276 -30.09 5.31 4.36
N TRP A 277 -30.38 4.76 3.17
CA TRP A 277 -29.48 4.75 2.02
C TRP A 277 -30.01 5.56 0.82
N GLU A 278 -30.89 6.53 1.06
CA GLU A 278 -31.61 7.24 0.00
C GLU A 278 -30.74 8.08 -0.91
N ASP A 279 -29.59 8.46 -0.40
CA ASP A 279 -28.65 9.39 -1.00
C ASP A 279 -27.55 8.67 -1.79
N VAL A 280 -27.51 7.34 -1.78
CA VAL A 280 -26.43 6.56 -2.41
C VAL A 280 -26.94 5.41 -3.26
N ASP A 281 -26.24 5.15 -4.37
CA ASP A 281 -26.36 3.94 -5.17
C ASP A 281 -25.13 3.08 -4.96
N ILE A 282 -25.33 1.89 -4.38
CA ILE A 282 -24.26 0.98 -3.99
C ILE A 282 -24.22 -0.19 -4.98
N TYR A 283 -23.05 -0.39 -5.59
CA TYR A 283 -22.77 -1.54 -6.45
C TYR A 283 -21.67 -2.37 -5.81
N LEU A 284 -21.88 -3.67 -5.65
CA LEU A 284 -20.93 -4.59 -5.06
C LEU A 284 -20.47 -5.59 -6.13
N PHE A 285 -19.18 -5.56 -6.45
CA PHE A 285 -18.55 -6.43 -7.44
C PHE A 285 -17.77 -7.53 -6.73
N SER A 286 -18.15 -8.78 -6.99
CA SER A 286 -17.37 -9.97 -6.67
C SER A 286 -16.43 -10.35 -7.81
N GLU A 287 -15.56 -11.33 -7.57
CA GLU A 287 -14.72 -11.91 -8.62
C GLU A 287 -15.56 -12.60 -9.71
N THR A 288 -16.70 -13.19 -9.34
CA THR A 288 -17.67 -13.76 -10.28
C THR A 288 -18.17 -12.70 -11.26
N ASP A 289 -18.52 -11.50 -10.78
CA ASP A 289 -18.98 -10.40 -11.62
C ASP A 289 -17.87 -9.89 -12.56
N CYS A 290 -16.63 -9.83 -12.07
CA CYS A 290 -15.48 -9.43 -12.88
C CYS A 290 -15.21 -10.40 -14.02
N ARG A 291 -15.31 -11.71 -13.75
CA ARG A 291 -15.17 -12.75 -14.79
C ARG A 291 -16.28 -12.65 -15.83
N LEU A 292 -17.53 -12.44 -15.41
CA LEU A 292 -18.65 -12.22 -16.33
C LEU A 292 -18.42 -11.01 -17.24
N LEU A 293 -17.88 -9.90 -16.71
CA LEU A 293 -17.51 -8.76 -17.54
C LEU A 293 -16.38 -9.09 -18.52
N ILE A 294 -15.40 -9.91 -18.15
CA ILE A 294 -14.37 -10.35 -19.10
C ILE A 294 -15.00 -11.21 -20.20
N ASP A 295 -15.78 -12.22 -19.83
CA ASP A 295 -16.33 -13.22 -20.74
C ASP A 295 -17.36 -12.64 -21.72
N GLU A 296 -18.24 -11.77 -21.23
CA GLU A 296 -19.40 -11.27 -22.01
C GLU A 296 -19.19 -9.88 -22.61
N VAL A 297 -18.15 -9.15 -22.18
CA VAL A 297 -17.90 -7.77 -22.62
C VAL A 297 -16.49 -7.61 -23.18
N LEU A 298 -15.44 -7.76 -22.35
CA LEU A 298 -14.08 -7.38 -22.76
C LEU A 298 -13.51 -8.30 -23.82
N ARG A 299 -13.64 -9.62 -23.65
CA ARG A 299 -13.14 -10.59 -24.62
C ARG A 299 -13.89 -10.53 -25.95
N PRO A 300 -15.24 -10.48 -26.00
CA PRO A 300 -15.95 -10.26 -27.26
C PRO A 300 -15.52 -8.99 -28.00
N LEU A 301 -15.27 -7.88 -27.28
CA LEU A 301 -14.76 -6.66 -27.91
C LEU A 301 -13.31 -6.83 -28.39
N SER A 302 -12.48 -7.56 -27.63
CA SER A 302 -11.13 -7.93 -28.06
C SER A 302 -11.16 -8.75 -29.35
N ASP A 303 -12.06 -9.72 -29.47
CA ASP A 303 -12.19 -10.55 -30.68
C ASP A 303 -12.64 -9.72 -31.89
N ILE A 304 -13.49 -8.71 -31.68
CA ILE A 304 -13.95 -7.79 -32.74
C ILE A 304 -12.81 -6.88 -33.22
N TYR A 305 -12.08 -6.25 -32.30
CA TYR A 305 -11.16 -5.16 -32.62
C TYR A 305 -9.69 -5.57 -32.68
N PHE A 306 -9.32 -6.62 -31.96
CA PHE A 306 -7.95 -7.08 -31.76
C PHE A 306 -7.83 -8.62 -31.83
N PRO A 307 -8.33 -9.28 -32.89
CA PRO A 307 -8.39 -10.76 -32.99
C PRO A 307 -7.03 -11.47 -32.93
N GLN A 308 -5.93 -10.72 -33.04
CA GLN A 308 -4.56 -11.24 -32.98
C GLN A 308 -3.90 -11.06 -31.60
N LYS A 309 -4.55 -10.35 -30.68
CA LYS A 309 -4.05 -10.14 -29.31
C LYS A 309 -4.62 -11.21 -28.39
N ASP A 310 -3.76 -11.74 -27.53
CA ASP A 310 -4.16 -12.67 -26.47
C ASP A 310 -4.90 -11.90 -25.37
N ALA A 311 -6.15 -12.28 -25.14
CA ALA A 311 -7.02 -11.69 -24.12
C ALA A 311 -6.96 -12.44 -22.77
N GLU A 312 -6.26 -13.57 -22.69
CA GLU A 312 -6.18 -14.37 -21.44
C GLU A 312 -5.56 -13.57 -20.29
N GLY A 313 -4.63 -12.66 -20.60
CA GLY A 313 -4.04 -11.77 -19.61
C GLY A 313 -5.05 -10.89 -18.88
N LEU A 314 -6.27 -10.68 -19.42
CA LEU A 314 -7.32 -9.90 -18.75
C LEU A 314 -7.80 -10.58 -17.45
N TYR A 315 -7.86 -11.92 -17.40
CA TYR A 315 -8.24 -12.65 -16.19
C TYR A 315 -7.24 -12.45 -15.06
N ASP A 316 -5.96 -12.29 -15.37
CA ASP A 316 -4.92 -12.06 -14.37
C ASP A 316 -5.03 -10.67 -13.73
N ILE A 317 -5.45 -9.65 -14.49
CA ILE A 317 -5.36 -8.24 -14.05
C ILE A 317 -6.67 -7.61 -13.62
N PHE A 318 -7.81 -7.98 -14.22
CA PHE A 318 -9.10 -7.32 -13.99
C PHE A 318 -9.95 -8.18 -13.05
N GLY A 319 -9.81 -7.93 -11.75
CA GLY A 319 -10.56 -8.65 -10.73
C GLY A 319 -10.40 -8.03 -9.34
N VAL A 320 -11.17 -8.55 -8.40
CA VAL A 320 -11.24 -8.05 -7.02
C VAL A 320 -10.57 -8.98 -6.03
N ASP A 321 -10.36 -10.25 -6.36
CA ASP A 321 -9.57 -11.15 -5.50
C ASP A 321 -8.08 -11.04 -5.76
N GLY A 322 -7.28 -11.48 -4.79
CA GLY A 322 -5.83 -11.45 -4.88
C GLY A 322 -5.19 -10.58 -3.82
N GLU A 323 -3.89 -10.37 -3.99
CA GLU A 323 -3.16 -9.37 -3.24
C GLU A 323 -3.66 -7.95 -3.59
N TYR A 324 -3.42 -6.99 -2.70
CA TYR A 324 -3.97 -5.63 -2.79
C TYR A 324 -3.75 -4.92 -4.14
N GLY A 325 -2.66 -5.22 -4.83
CA GLY A 325 -2.34 -4.64 -6.14
C GLY A 325 -3.38 -4.91 -7.22
N ARG A 326 -3.98 -6.11 -7.25
CA ARG A 326 -4.98 -6.48 -8.25
C ARG A 326 -6.27 -5.69 -8.04
N HIS A 327 -6.84 -5.74 -6.84
CA HIS A 327 -8.07 -5.01 -6.55
C HIS A 327 -7.91 -3.49 -6.62
N TYR A 328 -6.75 -2.94 -6.23
CA TYR A 328 -6.55 -1.49 -6.29
C TYR A 328 -6.52 -1.00 -7.73
N SER A 329 -5.91 -1.77 -8.62
CA SER A 329 -5.94 -1.49 -10.06
C SER A 329 -7.36 -1.59 -10.62
N PHE A 330 -8.13 -2.61 -10.22
CA PHE A 330 -9.54 -2.74 -10.57
C PHE A 330 -10.37 -1.51 -10.15
N LEU A 331 -10.24 -1.05 -8.90
CA LEU A 331 -10.98 0.12 -8.39
C LEU A 331 -10.75 1.38 -9.22
N LYS A 332 -9.59 1.51 -9.88
CA LYS A 332 -9.33 2.61 -10.80
C LYS A 332 -9.84 2.31 -12.20
N ALA A 333 -9.57 1.11 -12.72
CA ALA A 333 -9.89 0.71 -14.08
C ALA A 333 -11.40 0.68 -14.35
N VAL A 334 -12.20 0.19 -13.39
CA VAL A 334 -13.65 0.05 -13.53
C VAL A 334 -14.36 1.37 -13.88
N ALA A 335 -13.79 2.51 -13.49
CA ALA A 335 -14.34 3.82 -13.83
C ALA A 335 -14.30 4.13 -15.33
N ALA A 336 -13.25 3.69 -16.04
CA ALA A 336 -13.18 3.84 -17.49
C ALA A 336 -14.22 2.95 -18.19
N LEU A 337 -14.41 1.72 -17.72
CA LEU A 337 -15.48 0.84 -18.20
C LEU A 337 -16.86 1.45 -17.94
N TRP A 338 -17.07 1.99 -16.75
CA TRP A 338 -18.31 2.67 -16.37
C TRP A 338 -18.60 3.88 -17.25
N GLN A 339 -17.59 4.70 -17.57
CA GLN A 339 -17.74 5.85 -18.46
C GLN A 339 -18.26 5.42 -19.84
N VAL A 340 -17.67 4.37 -20.42
CA VAL A 340 -18.02 3.92 -21.77
C VAL A 340 -19.42 3.29 -21.81
N PHE A 341 -19.74 2.40 -20.88
CA PHE A 341 -20.96 1.57 -21.00
C PHE A 341 -22.15 2.09 -20.18
N VAL A 342 -21.91 2.80 -19.07
CA VAL A 342 -22.97 3.19 -18.13
C VAL A 342 -23.25 4.68 -18.22
N ASN A 343 -22.28 5.52 -17.87
CA ASN A 343 -22.45 6.97 -17.75
C ASN A 343 -21.26 7.76 -18.32
N PRO A 344 -21.36 8.34 -19.54
CA PRO A 344 -20.28 9.11 -20.15
C PRO A 344 -19.98 10.44 -19.45
N GLN A 345 -20.79 10.86 -18.48
CA GLN A 345 -20.51 12.07 -17.68
C GLN A 345 -19.42 11.86 -16.62
N ILE A 346 -19.08 10.60 -16.29
CA ILE A 346 -18.00 10.32 -15.34
C ILE A 346 -16.67 10.77 -15.96
N LYS A 347 -15.94 11.60 -15.23
CA LYS A 347 -14.62 12.15 -15.59
C LYS A 347 -13.51 11.62 -14.71
N ALA A 348 -13.83 11.09 -13.52
CA ALA A 348 -12.83 10.64 -12.57
C ALA A 348 -13.33 9.50 -11.69
N THR A 349 -12.39 8.87 -11.01
CA THR A 349 -12.65 7.98 -9.88
C THR A 349 -11.92 8.46 -8.63
N PHE A 350 -12.54 8.27 -7.48
CA PHE A 350 -11.96 8.55 -6.18
C PHE A 350 -12.13 7.33 -5.27
N LYS A 351 -11.04 6.82 -4.72
CA LYS A 351 -11.08 5.75 -3.71
C LYS A 351 -11.30 6.37 -2.34
N ILE A 352 -12.02 5.66 -1.48
CA ILE A 352 -12.09 5.89 -0.04
C ILE A 352 -11.81 4.57 0.67
N ASP A 353 -11.31 4.63 1.90
CA ASP A 353 -11.40 3.47 2.80
C ASP A 353 -12.63 3.63 3.68
N LEU A 354 -13.19 2.51 4.12
CA LEU A 354 -14.48 2.51 4.82
C LEU A 354 -14.33 2.77 6.32
N ASP A 355 -13.11 2.76 6.84
CA ASP A 355 -12.74 3.29 8.15
C ASP A 355 -12.45 4.81 8.14
N GLN A 356 -12.73 5.50 7.03
CA GLN A 356 -12.49 6.93 6.84
C GLN A 356 -13.77 7.69 6.49
N VAL A 357 -13.92 8.90 7.00
CA VAL A 357 -15.06 9.78 6.70
C VAL A 357 -14.64 11.22 6.42
N PHE A 358 -15.44 11.94 5.64
CA PHE A 358 -15.27 13.38 5.45
C PHE A 358 -15.99 14.14 6.57
N ASP A 359 -15.22 14.68 7.52
CA ASP A 359 -15.75 15.57 8.56
C ASP A 359 -16.07 16.94 7.96
N GLN A 360 -17.30 17.09 7.42
CA GLN A 360 -17.70 18.27 6.65
C GLN A 360 -17.63 19.57 7.45
N GLU A 361 -18.00 19.53 8.73
CA GLU A 361 -17.97 20.71 9.59
C GLU A 361 -16.54 21.18 9.82
N THR A 362 -15.61 20.25 10.11
CA THR A 362 -14.20 20.59 10.31
C THR A 362 -13.55 21.03 9.00
N LEU A 363 -13.85 20.37 7.88
CA LEU A 363 -13.40 20.78 6.55
C LEU A 363 -13.81 22.22 6.25
N LEU A 364 -15.10 22.55 6.44
CA LEU A 364 -15.61 23.89 6.20
C LEU A 364 -14.97 24.91 7.14
N ARG A 365 -14.82 24.58 8.42
CA ARG A 365 -14.22 25.46 9.44
C ARG A 365 -12.76 25.79 9.15
N GLU A 366 -11.96 24.81 8.73
CA GLU A 366 -10.51 24.98 8.57
C GLU A 366 -10.07 25.32 7.15
N THR A 367 -10.87 25.00 6.13
CA THR A 367 -10.52 25.22 4.72
C THR A 367 -11.44 26.20 4.01
N GLY A 368 -12.60 26.52 4.62
CA GLY A 368 -13.66 27.28 3.97
C GLY A 368 -14.41 26.51 2.88
N GLN A 369 -14.13 25.20 2.72
CA GLN A 369 -14.70 24.36 1.67
C GLN A 369 -15.15 23.01 2.22
N THR A 370 -16.20 22.47 1.63
CA THR A 370 -16.64 21.09 1.84
C THR A 370 -15.82 20.10 0.99
N ALA A 371 -15.96 18.80 1.24
CA ALA A 371 -15.25 17.78 0.46
C ALA A 371 -15.54 17.88 -1.05
N LEU A 372 -16.82 18.04 -1.44
CA LEU A 372 -17.17 18.14 -2.86
C LEU A 372 -16.60 19.42 -3.48
N GLN A 373 -16.62 20.53 -2.76
CA GLN A 373 -16.01 21.78 -3.24
C GLN A 373 -14.50 21.65 -3.43
N LEU A 374 -13.80 20.88 -2.59
CA LEU A 374 -12.37 20.62 -2.73
C LEU A 374 -12.02 19.86 -4.01
N PHE A 375 -12.89 18.98 -4.51
CA PHE A 375 -12.70 18.26 -5.79
C PHE A 375 -12.81 19.16 -7.02
N LYS A 376 -13.47 20.31 -6.92
CA LYS A 376 -13.67 21.26 -8.03
C LYS A 376 -12.43 22.09 -8.37
N THR A 377 -11.27 21.71 -7.86
CA THR A 377 -10.03 22.45 -8.06
C THR A 377 -9.57 22.38 -9.54
N PRO A 378 -9.13 23.50 -10.14
CA PRO A 378 -8.53 23.49 -11.47
C PRO A 378 -7.11 22.93 -11.48
N LEU A 379 -6.54 22.58 -10.33
CA LEU A 379 -5.22 21.94 -10.26
C LEU A 379 -5.27 20.45 -10.63
N TRP A 380 -6.40 19.78 -10.42
CA TRP A 380 -6.57 18.39 -10.82
C TRP A 380 -6.78 18.33 -12.33
N GLY A 381 -5.81 17.76 -13.05
CA GLY A 381 -5.70 17.79 -14.52
C GLY A 381 -4.85 18.94 -15.06
N ALA A 382 -4.20 19.73 -14.20
CA ALA A 382 -3.34 20.81 -14.66
C ALA A 382 -1.99 20.31 -15.25
N GLU A 383 -1.38 21.14 -16.08
CA GLU A 383 0.00 20.99 -16.52
C GLU A 383 0.91 21.89 -15.69
N ALA A 384 2.11 21.39 -15.40
CA ALA A 384 3.09 22.09 -14.60
C ALA A 384 4.53 21.70 -14.97
N GLU A 385 5.50 22.37 -14.38
CA GLU A 385 6.93 22.04 -14.40
C GLU A 385 7.40 21.69 -13.00
N ASP A 386 8.12 20.57 -12.85
CA ASP A 386 8.70 20.18 -11.56
C ASP A 386 9.96 20.98 -11.20
N TYR A 387 10.51 20.73 -10.01
CA TYR A 387 11.72 21.40 -9.52
C TYR A 387 12.97 21.19 -10.39
N ARG A 388 12.98 20.19 -11.29
CA ARG A 388 14.05 19.95 -12.27
C ARG A 388 13.69 20.51 -13.66
N GLY A 389 12.59 21.25 -13.79
CA GLY A 389 12.09 21.78 -15.07
C GLY A 389 11.46 20.73 -15.98
N ARG A 390 11.09 19.56 -15.45
CA ARG A 390 10.45 18.49 -16.25
C ARG A 390 8.95 18.75 -16.34
N PRO A 391 8.33 18.54 -17.51
CA PRO A 391 6.89 18.74 -17.65
C PRO A 391 6.13 17.64 -16.90
N VAL A 392 5.16 18.02 -16.10
CA VAL A 392 4.31 17.13 -15.31
C VAL A 392 2.83 17.40 -15.57
N HIS A 393 2.03 16.35 -15.48
CA HIS A 393 0.58 16.41 -15.58
C HIS A 393 -0.03 15.92 -14.27
N LEU A 394 -0.76 16.81 -13.62
CA LEU A 394 -1.41 16.59 -12.34
C LEU A 394 -2.75 15.83 -12.49
N GLY A 395 -2.74 14.76 -13.27
CA GLY A 395 -3.94 13.97 -13.61
C GLY A 395 -4.49 13.13 -12.47
N MET A 396 -3.75 13.00 -11.37
CA MET A 396 -4.18 12.34 -10.15
C MET A 396 -4.36 13.35 -9.03
N ILE A 397 -5.18 13.05 -8.02
CA ILE A 397 -5.38 13.88 -6.83
C ILE A 397 -5.14 13.04 -5.58
N ALA A 398 -4.46 13.64 -4.61
CA ALA A 398 -4.10 13.01 -3.35
C ALA A 398 -4.62 13.86 -2.20
N GLY A 399 -5.39 13.25 -1.30
CA GLY A 399 -5.72 13.80 0.00
C GLY A 399 -4.85 13.23 1.12
N ALA A 400 -5.17 13.57 2.36
CA ALA A 400 -4.46 13.14 3.55
C ALA A 400 -5.42 12.58 4.61
N LEU A 401 -4.86 12.16 5.73
CA LEU A 401 -5.61 11.64 6.88
C LEU A 401 -5.32 12.47 8.13
N VAL A 402 -6.29 12.47 9.04
CA VAL A 402 -6.15 12.91 10.43
C VAL A 402 -6.82 11.86 11.31
N ASN A 403 -6.21 11.50 12.45
CA ASN A 403 -6.82 10.53 13.36
C ASN A 403 -8.06 11.13 14.03
N HIS A 404 -9.03 10.28 14.38
CA HIS A 404 -10.20 10.66 15.17
C HIS A 404 -9.85 11.55 16.37
N ASP A 405 -8.90 11.10 17.20
CA ASP A 405 -8.52 11.78 18.44
C ASP A 405 -7.72 13.07 18.22
N ASP A 406 -7.24 13.30 17.00
CA ASP A 406 -6.40 14.45 16.65
C ASP A 406 -7.18 15.54 15.90
N ILE A 407 -8.36 15.23 15.36
CA ILE A 407 -9.12 16.17 14.51
C ILE A 407 -9.59 17.41 15.26
N GLU A 408 -9.87 17.29 16.57
CA GLU A 408 -10.26 18.42 17.41
C GLU A 408 -9.16 19.48 17.52
N LYS A 409 -7.89 19.09 17.37
CA LYS A 409 -6.74 20.01 17.40
C LYS A 409 -6.64 20.80 16.10
N SER A 410 -6.71 20.09 14.98
CA SER A 410 -6.74 20.63 13.61
C SER A 410 -6.87 19.48 12.61
N LEU A 411 -7.55 19.74 11.50
CA LEU A 411 -7.51 18.95 10.26
C LEU A 411 -6.09 18.71 9.74
N PHE A 412 -5.14 19.60 10.08
CA PHE A 412 -3.75 19.56 9.66
C PHE A 412 -2.81 19.01 10.74
N THR A 413 -3.35 18.35 11.77
CA THR A 413 -2.56 17.53 12.69
C THR A 413 -2.06 16.27 11.96
N PRO A 414 -0.74 16.00 11.92
CA PRO A 414 -0.22 14.80 11.28
C PRO A 414 -0.75 13.51 11.92
N ASP A 415 -1.30 12.61 11.11
CA ASP A 415 -1.66 11.25 11.51
C ASP A 415 -0.43 10.39 11.88
N VAL A 416 0.67 10.60 11.17
CA VAL A 416 1.98 10.00 11.45
C VAL A 416 2.93 11.05 12.00
N THR A 417 3.25 10.92 13.29
CA THR A 417 4.19 11.80 14.00
C THR A 417 5.58 11.17 14.10
N TYR A 418 6.61 12.02 14.24
CA TYR A 418 7.95 11.53 14.57
C TYR A 418 7.92 10.71 15.87
N PRO A 419 8.70 9.62 15.97
CA PRO A 419 8.88 8.95 17.25
C PRO A 419 9.50 9.91 18.26
N ASP A 420 9.34 9.59 19.55
CA ASP A 420 10.08 10.28 20.60
C ASP A 420 11.61 10.10 20.39
N ASN A 421 12.40 10.94 21.04
CA ASN A 421 13.87 10.88 20.94
C ASN A 421 14.45 9.73 21.79
N THR A 422 13.71 8.63 21.95
CA THR A 422 14.21 7.41 22.60
C THR A 422 14.88 6.51 21.57
N ALA A 423 15.99 5.89 21.95
CA ALA A 423 16.69 4.96 21.07
C ALA A 423 15.79 3.74 20.81
N PRO A 424 15.47 3.43 19.53
CA PRO A 424 14.62 2.29 19.21
C PRO A 424 15.32 0.97 19.51
N ARG A 425 14.54 -0.12 19.60
CA ARG A 425 15.01 -1.49 19.82
C ARG A 425 14.62 -2.41 18.67
N GLY A 426 15.24 -3.60 18.63
CA GLY A 426 14.91 -4.65 17.66
C GLY A 426 15.19 -4.23 16.22
N ASP A 427 14.28 -4.58 15.30
CA ASP A 427 14.42 -4.32 13.87
C ASP A 427 14.50 -2.83 13.50
N ARG A 428 13.95 -1.97 14.36
CA ARG A 428 13.98 -0.51 14.19
C ARG A 428 15.38 0.11 14.31
N LEU A 429 16.36 -0.63 14.84
CA LEU A 429 17.76 -0.24 14.80
C LEU A 429 18.29 -0.16 13.37
N VAL A 430 17.79 -1.03 12.49
CA VAL A 430 18.27 -1.20 11.12
C VAL A 430 17.40 -0.42 10.14
N PHE A 431 16.09 -0.33 10.42
CA PHE A 431 15.12 0.29 9.54
C PHE A 431 13.92 0.80 10.33
N TYR A 432 13.65 2.11 10.28
CA TYR A 432 12.51 2.71 11.00
C TYR A 432 11.70 3.63 10.09
N SER A 433 10.80 3.04 9.29
CA SER A 433 9.95 3.74 8.31
C SER A 433 9.13 4.89 8.89
N ARG A 434 8.80 4.87 10.19
CA ARG A 434 8.05 5.96 10.83
C ARG A 434 8.75 7.32 10.68
N LEU A 435 10.10 7.35 10.68
CA LEU A 435 10.87 8.60 10.52
C LEU A 435 10.60 9.29 9.17
N PRO A 436 10.89 8.66 8.01
CA PRO A 436 10.60 9.29 6.72
C PRO A 436 9.11 9.46 6.43
N GLN A 437 8.25 8.61 6.99
CA GLN A 437 6.80 8.78 6.88
C GLN A 437 6.33 10.05 7.59
N ALA A 438 6.77 10.29 8.83
CA ALA A 438 6.45 11.52 9.56
C ALA A 438 6.99 12.78 8.86
N LEU A 439 8.21 12.71 8.33
CA LEU A 439 8.79 13.78 7.51
C LEU A 439 7.88 14.14 6.33
N SER A 440 7.47 13.13 5.56
CA SER A 440 6.62 13.31 4.40
C SER A 440 5.20 13.77 4.76
N THR A 441 4.59 13.21 5.82
CA THR A 441 3.28 13.66 6.31
C THR A 441 3.32 15.15 6.64
N LYS A 442 4.31 15.61 7.42
CA LYS A 442 4.43 17.02 7.82
C LYS A 442 4.83 17.94 6.67
N ALA A 443 5.75 17.51 5.81
CA ALA A 443 6.25 18.33 4.71
C ALA A 443 5.24 18.44 3.56
N GLU A 444 4.62 17.33 3.17
CA GLU A 444 3.80 17.21 1.97
C GLU A 444 2.30 17.24 2.30
N MET A 445 1.82 16.33 3.15
CA MET A 445 0.39 16.11 3.35
C MET A 445 -0.28 17.22 4.16
N MET A 446 0.41 17.74 5.18
CA MET A 446 -0.10 18.82 6.03
C MET A 446 0.19 20.22 5.47
N CYS A 447 0.79 20.31 4.28
CA CYS A 447 1.12 21.59 3.67
C CYS A 447 -0.16 22.37 3.32
N ARG A 448 -0.23 23.62 3.81
CA ARG A 448 -1.27 24.59 3.48
C ARG A 448 -0.82 25.51 2.34
N TYR A 449 -1.79 26.03 1.59
CA TYR A 449 -1.57 26.99 0.50
C TYR A 449 -1.97 28.41 0.91
N ASP A 450 -1.61 28.79 2.14
CA ASP A 450 -1.82 30.12 2.73
C ASP A 450 -0.55 31.00 2.70
N GLY A 451 0.59 30.42 2.32
CA GLY A 451 1.87 31.13 2.20
C GLY A 451 2.09 31.81 0.85
N GLN A 452 3.02 32.77 0.80
CA GLN A 452 3.36 33.48 -0.44
C GLN A 452 4.09 32.59 -1.47
N ASP A 453 4.72 31.49 -1.03
CA ASP A 453 5.52 30.61 -1.88
C ASP A 453 4.71 29.53 -2.60
N ILE A 454 3.66 28.99 -1.98
CA ILE A 454 2.78 27.95 -2.56
C ILE A 454 1.34 28.44 -2.40
N ASP A 455 0.78 28.96 -3.49
CA ASP A 455 -0.49 29.70 -3.49
C ASP A 455 -1.68 28.90 -4.06
N GLY A 456 -1.45 27.65 -4.46
CA GLY A 456 -2.48 26.81 -5.08
C GLY A 456 -2.98 27.33 -6.43
N LYS A 457 -2.26 28.26 -7.07
CA LYS A 457 -2.63 28.86 -8.36
C LYS A 457 -1.47 28.83 -9.35
N ARG A 458 -0.36 29.47 -9.00
CA ARG A 458 0.88 29.50 -9.78
C ARG A 458 1.84 28.41 -9.33
N LYS A 459 1.78 28.04 -8.05
CA LYS A 459 2.59 26.97 -7.47
C LYS A 459 1.71 26.07 -6.61
N ALA A 460 1.98 24.78 -6.68
CA ALA A 460 1.34 23.76 -5.85
C ALA A 460 2.37 22.67 -5.51
N LEU A 461 2.03 21.78 -4.59
CA LEU A 461 2.80 20.55 -4.40
C LEU A 461 2.28 19.44 -5.32
N GLN A 462 3.22 18.72 -5.94
CA GLN A 462 2.96 17.38 -6.45
C GLN A 462 3.20 16.35 -5.34
N ARG A 463 2.49 15.23 -5.39
CA ARG A 463 2.74 14.04 -4.58
C ARG A 463 3.08 12.84 -5.45
N ILE A 464 3.87 11.92 -4.87
CA ILE A 464 4.35 10.68 -5.51
C ILE A 464 3.77 9.43 -4.85
N HIS A 465 3.09 9.61 -3.73
CA HIS A 465 2.41 8.57 -2.98
C HIS A 465 1.19 9.18 -2.31
N VAL A 466 0.34 8.30 -1.79
CA VAL A 466 -0.85 8.62 -0.99
C VAL A 466 -0.76 7.79 0.31
N THR A 467 -1.64 8.12 1.26
CA THR A 467 -1.77 7.38 2.51
C THR A 467 -3.24 7.01 2.65
N GLY A 468 -3.53 5.72 2.55
CA GLY A 468 -4.90 5.22 2.57
C GLY A 468 -5.66 5.47 1.26
N GLY A 469 -6.97 5.28 1.34
CA GLY A 469 -7.89 5.33 0.22
C GLY A 469 -8.02 6.68 -0.45
N THR A 470 -7.71 7.78 0.24
CA THR A 470 -7.98 9.18 -0.13
C THR A 470 -7.26 9.68 -1.39
N ASN A 471 -7.58 9.11 -2.55
CA ASN A 471 -6.94 9.43 -3.81
C ASN A 471 -7.82 9.17 -5.03
N GLY A 472 -7.60 9.95 -6.09
CA GLY A 472 -8.35 9.84 -7.34
C GLY A 472 -7.50 10.06 -8.58
N VAL A 473 -8.11 9.75 -9.73
CA VAL A 473 -7.49 9.91 -11.04
C VAL A 473 -8.54 10.23 -12.10
N LEU A 474 -8.22 11.15 -13.00
CA LEU A 474 -9.07 11.47 -14.15
C LEU A 474 -9.07 10.30 -15.13
N ILE A 475 -10.22 9.98 -15.72
CA ILE A 475 -10.33 8.87 -16.68
C ILE A 475 -9.45 9.12 -17.92
N ASP A 476 -9.34 10.37 -18.37
CA ASP A 476 -8.40 10.73 -19.44
C ASP A 476 -6.94 10.43 -19.06
N ALA A 477 -6.57 10.65 -17.79
CA ALA A 477 -5.25 10.28 -17.29
C ALA A 477 -5.08 8.75 -17.20
N LEU A 478 -6.10 8.02 -16.75
CA LEU A 478 -6.10 6.55 -16.75
C LEU A 478 -5.87 6.01 -18.17
N ARG A 479 -6.65 6.45 -19.15
CA ARG A 479 -6.56 5.97 -20.54
C ARG A 479 -5.24 6.38 -21.21
N ARG A 480 -4.72 7.58 -20.88
CA ARG A 480 -3.47 8.13 -21.46
C ARG A 480 -2.19 7.48 -20.93
N TYR A 481 -2.11 7.24 -19.62
CA TYR A 481 -0.89 6.76 -18.95
C TYR A 481 -0.98 5.29 -18.57
N ARG A 482 -2.18 4.77 -18.33
CA ARG A 482 -2.46 3.36 -17.98
C ARG A 482 -1.68 2.87 -16.76
N PRO A 483 -1.70 3.60 -15.62
CA PRO A 483 -1.03 3.15 -14.41
C PRO A 483 -1.70 1.91 -13.83
N PHE A 484 -0.89 1.04 -13.24
CA PHE A 484 -1.33 -0.14 -12.52
C PHE A 484 -0.38 -0.47 -11.36
N THR A 485 -0.89 -1.24 -10.40
CA THR A 485 -0.09 -1.88 -9.37
C THR A 485 0.07 -3.36 -9.74
N PRO A 486 1.30 -3.91 -9.74
CA PRO A 486 1.49 -5.34 -9.99
C PRO A 486 0.64 -6.22 -9.09
N THR A 487 0.02 -7.24 -9.67
CA THR A 487 -1.02 -8.05 -8.99
C THR A 487 -0.55 -8.77 -7.73
N ASP A 488 0.76 -9.03 -7.58
CA ASP A 488 1.34 -9.70 -6.40
C ASP A 488 1.62 -8.74 -5.22
N ILE A 489 1.47 -7.42 -5.38
CA ILE A 489 1.76 -6.47 -4.29
C ILE A 489 0.68 -6.58 -3.22
N GLY A 490 1.03 -7.11 -2.05
CA GLY A 490 0.11 -7.38 -0.95
C GLY A 490 -0.02 -6.26 0.08
N ARG A 491 0.65 -5.13 -0.11
CA ARG A 491 0.61 -4.00 0.83
C ARG A 491 1.11 -2.71 0.18
N ALA A 492 0.47 -1.59 0.53
CA ALA A 492 0.84 -0.26 0.05
C ALA A 492 0.79 -0.16 -1.48
N GLU A 493 -0.20 -0.84 -2.03
CA GLU A 493 -0.55 -0.89 -3.44
C GLU A 493 -0.76 0.50 -4.05
N ASP A 494 -1.29 1.43 -3.25
CA ASP A 494 -1.48 2.84 -3.55
C ASP A 494 -0.15 3.58 -3.80
N GLN A 495 0.92 3.18 -3.12
CA GLN A 495 2.27 3.72 -3.30
C GLN A 495 3.00 3.09 -4.48
N ALA A 496 2.64 1.86 -4.84
CA ALA A 496 3.22 1.16 -5.97
C ALA A 496 2.57 1.54 -7.31
N TYR A 497 1.34 2.05 -7.29
CA TYR A 497 0.55 2.33 -8.50
C TYR A 497 1.26 3.27 -9.48
N LEU A 498 1.78 4.40 -9.00
CA LEU A 498 2.44 5.39 -9.86
C LEU A 498 3.78 4.90 -10.42
N LEU A 499 4.41 3.90 -9.79
CA LEU A 499 5.69 3.35 -10.25
C LEU A 499 5.58 2.75 -11.65
N SER A 500 4.42 2.23 -12.06
CA SER A 500 4.27 1.65 -13.41
C SER A 500 4.50 2.67 -14.53
N VAL A 501 4.30 3.97 -14.27
CA VAL A 501 4.30 5.04 -15.29
C VAL A 501 5.18 6.23 -14.90
N LEU A 502 6.00 6.11 -13.84
CA LEU A 502 6.68 7.23 -13.18
C LEU A 502 7.47 8.14 -14.13
N PHE A 503 8.14 7.54 -15.13
CA PHE A 503 8.90 8.24 -16.17
C PHE A 503 8.59 7.76 -17.60
N GLU A 504 7.48 7.04 -17.80
CA GLU A 504 7.18 6.38 -19.08
C GLU A 504 6.82 7.37 -20.19
N LYS A 505 5.99 8.38 -19.87
CA LYS A 505 5.43 9.31 -20.86
C LYS A 505 5.44 10.74 -20.35
N LYS A 506 5.86 11.68 -21.19
CA LYS A 506 5.80 13.13 -20.91
C LYS A 506 4.45 13.73 -21.35
N PRO A 507 3.96 14.78 -20.67
CA PRO A 507 4.34 15.21 -19.32
C PRO A 507 4.16 14.07 -18.30
N TYR A 508 5.00 13.98 -17.28
CA TYR A 508 4.96 12.87 -16.33
C TYR A 508 3.72 12.95 -15.42
N LEU A 509 2.98 11.84 -15.28
CA LEU A 509 1.80 11.78 -14.42
C LEU A 509 2.18 11.94 -12.95
N ARG A 510 1.47 12.79 -12.22
CA ARG A 510 1.68 13.03 -10.79
C ARG A 510 0.35 13.25 -10.08
N TYR A 511 0.36 13.08 -8.76
CA TYR A 511 -0.74 13.54 -7.92
C TYR A 511 -0.60 15.04 -7.66
N VAL A 512 -1.68 15.80 -7.75
CA VAL A 512 -1.77 17.09 -7.08
C VAL A 512 -2.03 16.87 -5.60
N HIS A 513 -1.31 17.59 -4.74
CA HIS A 513 -1.70 17.77 -3.36
C HIS A 513 -2.87 18.77 -3.28
N ARG A 514 -4.03 18.30 -2.84
CA ARG A 514 -5.16 19.20 -2.54
C ARG A 514 -5.14 19.55 -1.07
N ALA A 515 -4.57 20.71 -0.73
CA ALA A 515 -4.58 21.22 0.64
C ALA A 515 -6.02 21.26 1.18
N GLY A 516 -6.22 20.65 2.34
CA GLY A 516 -7.54 20.52 2.97
C GLY A 516 -8.38 19.33 2.53
N LEU A 517 -8.01 18.58 1.48
CA LEU A 517 -8.66 17.30 1.17
C LEU A 517 -8.18 16.23 2.15
N VAL A 518 -8.82 16.20 3.32
CA VAL A 518 -8.45 15.32 4.44
C VAL A 518 -9.67 14.53 4.87
N MET A 519 -9.49 13.23 5.13
CA MET A 519 -10.49 12.37 5.75
C MET A 519 -10.08 12.05 7.18
N ARG A 520 -11.06 11.97 8.08
CA ARG A 520 -10.86 11.50 9.45
C ARG A 520 -10.73 9.98 9.43
N HIS A 521 -9.72 9.45 10.11
CA HIS A 521 -9.46 8.01 10.22
C HIS A 521 -9.94 7.48 11.57
N ASP A 522 -10.96 6.64 11.56
CA ASP A 522 -11.68 6.16 12.74
C ASP A 522 -11.30 4.71 13.10
N LYS A 523 -10.01 4.39 12.99
CA LYS A 523 -9.47 3.02 13.08
C LYS A 523 -9.78 2.30 14.40
N GLU A 524 -9.79 3.02 15.51
CA GLU A 524 -9.96 2.41 16.84
C GLU A 524 -11.41 1.98 17.15
N ALA A 525 -12.38 2.41 16.33
CA ALA A 525 -13.78 2.02 16.44
C ALA A 525 -14.02 0.56 16.01
N PHE A 526 -13.13 -0.02 15.19
CA PHE A 526 -13.30 -1.35 14.60
C PHE A 526 -12.40 -2.39 15.28
N ALA A 527 -12.98 -3.57 15.55
CA ALA A 527 -12.49 -4.68 16.38
C ALA A 527 -10.98 -4.71 16.73
N ARG A 528 -10.63 -4.23 17.94
CA ARG A 528 -9.28 -4.35 18.56
C ARG A 528 -8.73 -5.78 18.59
N GLU A 529 -9.60 -6.79 18.56
CA GLU A 529 -9.23 -8.21 18.54
C GLU A 529 -8.70 -8.64 17.17
N ALA A 530 -9.35 -8.22 16.07
CA ALA A 530 -8.86 -8.48 14.72
C ALA A 530 -7.53 -7.76 14.44
N ILE A 531 -7.38 -6.52 14.95
CA ILE A 531 -6.13 -5.75 14.85
C ILE A 531 -4.96 -6.45 15.57
N ARG A 532 -5.22 -7.05 16.74
CA ARG A 532 -4.21 -7.81 17.47
C ARG A 532 -3.81 -9.11 16.75
N ALA A 533 -4.78 -9.84 16.20
CA ALA A 533 -4.52 -11.05 15.42
C ALA A 533 -3.73 -10.78 14.12
N ALA A 534 -3.88 -9.58 13.51
CA ALA A 534 -3.18 -9.23 12.27
C ALA A 534 -1.79 -8.59 12.47
N GLN A 535 -1.35 -8.33 13.70
CA GLN A 535 -0.14 -7.52 13.95
C GLN A 535 1.15 -8.17 13.40
N VAL A 536 1.32 -9.47 13.61
CA VAL A 536 2.46 -10.24 13.10
C VAL A 536 2.45 -10.27 11.57
N GLY A 537 1.29 -10.55 10.97
CA GLY A 537 1.08 -10.54 9.52
C GLY A 537 1.42 -9.19 8.88
N LYS A 538 0.98 -8.08 9.49
CA LYS A 538 1.29 -6.71 9.06
C LYS A 538 2.80 -6.45 9.08
N MET A 539 3.49 -6.87 10.13
CA MET A 539 4.93 -6.67 10.29
C MET A 539 5.73 -7.43 9.23
N ILE A 540 5.37 -8.69 8.96
CA ILE A 540 5.96 -9.49 7.88
C ILE A 540 5.65 -8.86 6.52
N GLY A 541 4.45 -8.33 6.33
CA GLY A 541 4.05 -7.58 5.14
C GLY A 541 4.97 -6.40 4.85
N ASP A 542 5.38 -5.64 5.87
CA ASP A 542 6.35 -4.55 5.72
C ASP A 542 7.76 -5.04 5.31
N TYR A 543 8.11 -6.30 5.58
CA TYR A 543 9.39 -6.89 5.18
C TYR A 543 9.32 -7.38 3.73
N VAL A 544 8.24 -8.07 3.37
CA VAL A 544 7.91 -8.42 1.98
C VAL A 544 7.89 -7.18 1.12
N ARG A 545 7.33 -6.07 1.62
CA ARG A 545 7.29 -4.78 0.92
C ARG A 545 8.68 -4.26 0.51
N ILE A 546 9.72 -4.45 1.33
CA ILE A 546 11.10 -4.05 0.97
C ILE A 546 11.57 -4.83 -0.26
N LEU A 547 11.36 -6.15 -0.26
CA LEU A 547 11.71 -7.03 -1.38
C LEU A 547 10.93 -6.61 -2.63
N GLN A 548 9.60 -6.49 -2.50
CA GLN A 548 8.72 -6.16 -3.60
C GLN A 548 9.05 -4.80 -4.21
N PHE A 549 9.13 -3.73 -3.42
CA PHE A 549 9.33 -2.39 -3.95
C PHE A 549 10.72 -2.24 -4.59
N THR A 550 11.74 -2.89 -4.02
CA THR A 550 13.08 -2.89 -4.59
C THR A 550 13.12 -3.59 -5.94
N PHE A 551 12.59 -4.81 -6.04
CA PHE A 551 12.66 -5.58 -7.28
C PHE A 551 11.64 -5.09 -8.33
N TYR A 552 10.52 -4.50 -7.91
CA TYR A 552 9.64 -3.77 -8.81
C TYR A 552 10.38 -2.58 -9.42
N ALA A 553 11.01 -1.74 -8.59
CA ALA A 553 11.80 -0.60 -9.09
C ALA A 553 12.94 -1.01 -10.02
N ARG A 554 13.55 -2.18 -9.82
CA ARG A 554 14.56 -2.77 -10.72
C ARG A 554 13.98 -3.27 -12.05
N ALA A 555 12.72 -3.68 -12.06
CA ALA A 555 12.03 -4.16 -13.27
C ALA A 555 11.51 -3.03 -14.18
N LEU A 556 11.54 -1.78 -13.71
CA LEU A 556 11.11 -0.61 -14.48
C LEU A 556 12.19 -0.21 -15.50
N ALA A 557 11.78 0.48 -16.57
CA ALA A 557 12.65 0.87 -17.68
C ALA A 557 13.68 1.98 -17.34
N TRP A 558 13.67 2.50 -16.11
CA TRP A 558 14.50 3.62 -15.69
C TRP A 558 15.33 3.28 -14.44
N PRO A 559 16.43 4.00 -14.18
CA PRO A 559 17.40 3.59 -13.16
C PRO A 559 16.83 3.55 -11.74
N LEU A 560 17.21 2.52 -10.97
CA LEU A 560 16.80 2.33 -9.57
C LEU A 560 17.02 3.57 -8.70
N LYS A 561 18.19 4.21 -8.83
CA LYS A 561 18.54 5.42 -8.10
C LYS A 561 17.59 6.57 -8.41
N GLU A 562 17.24 6.77 -9.68
CA GLU A 562 16.31 7.84 -10.08
C GLU A 562 14.87 7.53 -9.60
N THR A 563 14.43 6.27 -9.67
CA THR A 563 13.16 5.81 -9.07
C THR A 563 13.12 6.17 -7.60
N LYS A 564 14.12 5.70 -6.84
CA LYS A 564 14.23 5.91 -5.40
C LYS A 564 14.24 7.39 -5.05
N GLU A 565 15.10 8.18 -5.69
CA GLU A 565 15.16 9.64 -5.47
C GLU A 565 13.80 10.30 -5.69
N MET A 566 13.03 9.87 -6.70
CA MET A 566 11.73 10.45 -6.99
C MET A 566 10.70 10.13 -5.91
N VAL A 567 10.70 8.90 -5.39
CA VAL A 567 9.67 8.40 -4.47
C VAL A 567 10.08 8.51 -2.98
N ASP A 568 11.32 8.91 -2.70
CA ASP A 568 11.80 9.23 -1.36
C ASP A 568 11.07 10.47 -0.78
N PRO A 569 10.90 10.56 0.55
CA PRO A 569 11.39 9.61 1.55
C PRO A 569 10.35 8.53 1.93
N PHE A 570 9.06 8.77 1.71
CA PHE A 570 7.99 7.88 2.18
C PHE A 570 8.09 6.49 1.55
N THR A 571 7.85 6.40 0.24
CA THR A 571 7.84 5.13 -0.50
C THR A 571 9.26 4.65 -0.77
N GLY A 572 10.16 5.57 -1.13
CA GLY A 572 11.54 5.24 -1.46
C GLY A 572 12.33 4.65 -0.29
N SER A 573 11.89 4.84 0.96
CA SER A 573 12.48 4.16 2.12
C SER A 573 12.48 2.64 1.99
N PHE A 574 11.50 2.05 1.29
CA PHE A 574 11.38 0.61 1.03
C PHE A 574 12.14 0.14 -0.23
N ILE A 575 12.76 1.06 -0.97
CA ILE A 575 13.61 0.76 -2.13
C ILE A 575 15.06 0.90 -1.68
N THR A 576 15.85 -0.17 -1.81
CA THR A 576 17.21 -0.23 -1.29
C THR A 576 18.13 -1.06 -2.18
N GLU A 577 19.43 -0.82 -2.10
CA GLU A 577 20.45 -1.64 -2.75
C GLU A 577 20.72 -2.94 -1.99
N LEU A 578 20.28 -3.01 -0.72
CA LEU A 578 20.52 -4.12 0.20
C LEU A 578 19.21 -4.82 0.69
N PRO A 579 18.27 -5.20 -0.20
CA PRO A 579 16.97 -5.72 0.21
C PRO A 579 17.06 -6.98 1.07
N PHE A 580 17.92 -7.95 0.72
CA PHE A 580 18.03 -9.19 1.48
C PHE A 580 18.67 -8.93 2.85
N THR A 581 19.78 -8.19 2.89
CA THR A 581 20.47 -7.84 4.13
C THR A 581 19.53 -7.15 5.12
N ILE A 582 18.77 -6.15 4.66
CA ILE A 582 17.85 -5.42 5.54
C ILE A 582 16.74 -6.35 6.04
N VAL A 583 16.11 -7.16 5.17
CA VAL A 583 15.02 -8.06 5.58
C VAL A 583 15.49 -9.10 6.59
N TYR A 584 16.63 -9.75 6.36
CA TYR A 584 17.16 -10.76 7.29
C TYR A 584 17.60 -10.16 8.62
N LEU A 585 18.21 -8.97 8.63
CA LEU A 585 18.55 -8.27 9.87
C LEU A 585 17.30 -7.85 10.65
N ARG A 586 16.29 -7.30 9.96
CA ARG A 586 15.02 -6.93 10.59
C ARG A 586 14.33 -8.15 11.20
N PHE A 587 14.19 -9.23 10.44
CA PHE A 587 13.60 -10.47 10.94
C PHE A 587 14.32 -11.01 12.18
N THR A 588 15.63 -11.11 12.10
CA THR A 588 16.49 -11.58 13.19
C THR A 588 16.34 -10.72 14.45
N PHE A 589 16.47 -9.40 14.32
CA PHE A 589 16.40 -8.50 15.47
C PHE A 589 15.00 -8.40 16.06
N LYS A 590 13.95 -8.55 15.24
CA LYS A 590 12.59 -8.60 15.77
C LYS A 590 12.32 -9.90 16.54
N LEU A 591 12.71 -11.05 15.99
CA LEU A 591 12.57 -12.34 16.67
C LEU A 591 13.29 -12.31 18.03
N LEU A 592 14.54 -11.81 18.04
CA LEU A 592 15.31 -11.61 19.26
C LEU A 592 14.62 -10.69 20.28
N ALA A 593 14.05 -9.57 19.82
CA ALA A 593 13.34 -8.65 20.71
C ALA A 593 12.09 -9.30 21.33
N LEU A 594 11.31 -10.07 20.55
CA LEU A 594 10.14 -10.79 21.07
C LEU A 594 10.53 -11.83 22.13
N LEU A 595 11.64 -12.56 21.92
CA LEU A 595 12.16 -13.52 22.88
C LEU A 595 12.64 -12.84 24.17
N GLU A 596 13.28 -11.68 24.08
CA GLU A 596 13.71 -10.91 25.26
C GLU A 596 12.52 -10.34 26.05
N GLU A 597 11.47 -9.91 25.35
CA GLU A 597 10.24 -9.36 25.94
C GLU A 597 9.36 -10.46 26.58
N ASN A 598 9.80 -11.72 26.60
CA ASN A 598 9.02 -12.90 27.02
C ASN A 598 7.69 -13.04 26.26
N ALA A 599 7.62 -12.55 25.02
CA ALA A 599 6.45 -12.65 24.14
C ALA A 599 6.50 -13.96 23.31
N GLN A 600 6.56 -15.11 23.98
CA GLN A 600 6.87 -16.39 23.37
C GLN A 600 5.88 -16.78 22.25
N GLU A 601 4.58 -16.64 22.47
CA GLU A 601 3.55 -16.95 21.45
C GLU A 601 3.73 -16.12 20.18
N GLN A 602 3.95 -14.81 20.33
CA GLN A 602 4.20 -13.92 19.18
C GLN A 602 5.52 -14.23 18.47
N ALA A 603 6.56 -14.62 19.22
CA ALA A 603 7.84 -15.03 18.64
C ALA A 603 7.70 -16.28 17.77
N ILE A 604 6.91 -17.25 18.23
CA ILE A 604 6.59 -18.48 17.50
C ILE A 604 5.81 -18.13 16.23
N GLU A 605 4.70 -17.43 16.36
CA GLU A 605 3.86 -17.02 15.22
C GLU A 605 4.67 -16.23 14.19
N PHE A 606 5.51 -15.29 14.64
CA PHE A 606 6.37 -14.50 13.77
C PHE A 606 7.41 -15.34 13.05
N ALA A 607 8.02 -16.32 13.74
CA ALA A 607 8.99 -17.22 13.13
C ALA A 607 8.33 -18.13 12.07
N GLU A 608 7.16 -18.69 12.37
CA GLU A 608 6.42 -19.61 11.48
C GLU A 608 5.85 -18.90 10.26
N LEU A 609 5.15 -17.79 10.46
CA LEU A 609 4.55 -17.05 9.37
C LEU A 609 5.62 -16.33 8.55
N GLY A 610 6.63 -15.77 9.21
CA GLY A 610 7.67 -14.97 8.57
C GLY A 610 8.62 -15.84 7.76
N SER A 611 9.08 -16.97 8.27
CA SER A 611 9.96 -17.88 7.53
C SER A 611 9.30 -18.40 6.25
N ARG A 612 8.03 -18.83 6.31
CA ARG A 612 7.28 -19.28 5.13
C ARG A 612 7.09 -18.18 4.10
N ARG A 613 6.48 -17.04 4.50
CA ARG A 613 6.15 -15.96 3.55
C ARG A 613 7.40 -15.30 2.96
N LEU A 614 8.43 -15.07 3.78
CA LEU A 614 9.68 -14.47 3.28
C LEU A 614 10.46 -15.46 2.42
N SER A 615 10.49 -16.76 2.75
CA SER A 615 11.18 -17.76 1.91
C SER A 615 10.59 -17.83 0.51
N ALA A 616 9.25 -17.78 0.37
CA ALA A 616 8.60 -17.77 -0.93
C ALA A 616 9.08 -16.59 -1.80
N TRP A 617 9.14 -15.39 -1.21
CA TRP A 617 9.62 -14.19 -1.91
C TRP A 617 11.12 -14.21 -2.18
N VAL A 618 11.94 -14.59 -1.20
CA VAL A 618 13.39 -14.69 -1.36
C VAL A 618 13.73 -15.72 -2.44
N GLY A 619 13.11 -16.91 -2.41
CA GLY A 619 13.30 -17.94 -3.43
C GLY A 619 12.89 -17.45 -4.83
N LYS A 620 11.74 -16.80 -4.96
CA LYS A 620 11.28 -16.21 -6.24
C LYS A 620 12.28 -15.19 -6.79
N LEU A 621 12.75 -14.26 -5.96
CA LEU A 621 13.56 -13.12 -6.39
C LEU A 621 15.05 -13.42 -6.53
N SER A 622 15.58 -14.39 -5.79
CA SER A 622 16.98 -14.83 -5.88
C SER A 622 17.21 -15.89 -6.96
N SER A 623 16.15 -16.48 -7.52
CA SER A 623 16.29 -17.47 -8.58
C SER A 623 16.93 -16.89 -9.85
N GLU A 624 17.79 -17.67 -10.51
CA GLU A 624 18.37 -17.30 -11.83
C GLU A 624 17.31 -17.03 -12.90
N LYS A 625 16.11 -17.61 -12.71
CA LYS A 625 14.93 -17.43 -13.57
C LYS A 625 13.91 -16.50 -12.91
N ASN A 626 14.32 -15.44 -12.23
CA ASN A 626 13.39 -14.47 -11.65
C ASN A 626 12.42 -13.95 -12.73
N THR A 627 11.19 -14.49 -12.76
CA THR A 627 10.19 -14.22 -13.80
C THR A 627 9.39 -12.94 -13.54
N TRP A 628 9.74 -12.18 -12.50
CA TRP A 628 8.92 -11.06 -12.07
C TRP A 628 8.91 -9.90 -13.05
N PRO A 629 10.04 -9.50 -13.66
CA PRO A 629 10.05 -8.51 -14.74
C PRO A 629 9.14 -8.91 -15.91
N GLU A 630 9.18 -10.18 -16.35
CA GLU A 630 8.31 -10.68 -17.42
C GLU A 630 6.84 -10.66 -17.00
N LYS A 631 6.53 -10.98 -15.74
CA LYS A 631 5.16 -10.86 -15.22
C LYS A 631 4.67 -9.41 -15.29
N ILE A 632 5.44 -8.45 -14.80
CA ILE A 632 5.09 -7.02 -14.83
C ILE A 632 4.87 -6.55 -16.27
N GLN A 633 5.70 -7.03 -17.21
CA GLN A 633 5.53 -6.69 -18.62
C GLN A 633 4.27 -7.31 -19.23
N ARG A 634 3.92 -8.55 -18.88
CA ARG A 634 2.65 -9.18 -19.30
C ARG A 634 1.44 -8.43 -18.75
N GLU A 635 1.47 -8.08 -17.46
CA GLU A 635 0.39 -7.28 -16.85
C GLU A 635 0.25 -5.91 -17.52
N ARG A 636 1.37 -5.24 -17.85
CA ARG A 636 1.35 -3.99 -18.64
C ARG A 636 0.68 -4.17 -20.00
N GLN A 637 1.00 -5.25 -20.72
CA GLN A 637 0.39 -5.54 -22.02
C GLN A 637 -1.11 -5.81 -21.90
N ALA A 638 -1.52 -6.55 -20.87
CA ALA A 638 -2.93 -6.81 -20.59
C ALA A 638 -3.68 -5.50 -20.27
N TRP A 639 -3.11 -4.61 -19.44
CA TRP A 639 -3.72 -3.30 -19.16
C TRP A 639 -3.78 -2.42 -20.40
N GLN A 640 -2.75 -2.48 -21.27
CA GLN A 640 -2.80 -1.78 -22.56
C GLN A 640 -3.95 -2.30 -23.43
N LEU A 641 -4.13 -3.62 -23.53
CA LEU A 641 -5.26 -4.21 -24.25
C LEU A 641 -6.60 -3.79 -23.63
N TYR A 642 -6.74 -3.83 -22.31
CA TYR A 642 -7.95 -3.39 -21.61
C TYR A 642 -8.38 -1.97 -22.02
N TYR A 643 -7.46 -1.00 -21.95
CA TYR A 643 -7.80 0.38 -22.32
C TYR A 643 -7.97 0.55 -23.84
N ASP A 644 -7.22 -0.17 -24.67
CA ASP A 644 -7.42 -0.17 -26.13
C ASP A 644 -8.83 -0.67 -26.50
N ILE A 645 -9.35 -1.70 -25.81
CA ILE A 645 -10.71 -2.21 -25.97
C ILE A 645 -11.73 -1.12 -25.65
N LEU A 646 -11.58 -0.43 -24.53
CA LEU A 646 -12.49 0.65 -24.14
C LEU A 646 -12.45 1.83 -25.12
N ASP A 647 -11.25 2.23 -25.57
CA ASP A 647 -11.07 3.28 -26.57
C ASP A 647 -11.82 2.95 -27.88
N ARG A 648 -11.73 1.70 -28.34
CA ARG A 648 -12.44 1.24 -29.54
C ARG A 648 -13.94 1.08 -29.34
N ALA A 649 -14.36 0.60 -28.17
CA ALA A 649 -15.79 0.47 -27.85
C ALA A 649 -16.47 1.85 -27.82
N GLU A 650 -15.86 2.86 -27.21
CA GLU A 650 -16.38 4.22 -27.20
C GLU A 650 -16.51 4.79 -28.63
N GLN A 651 -15.49 4.59 -29.47
CA GLN A 651 -15.56 4.98 -30.88
C GLN A 651 -16.70 4.27 -31.62
N GLY A 652 -16.83 2.95 -31.45
CA GLY A 652 -17.89 2.16 -32.07
C GLY A 652 -19.29 2.59 -31.64
N LEU A 653 -19.47 3.00 -30.38
CA LEU A 653 -20.74 3.56 -29.89
C LEU A 653 -21.03 4.94 -30.51
N ALA A 654 -20.03 5.78 -30.72
CA ALA A 654 -20.20 7.05 -31.42
C ALA A 654 -20.56 6.86 -32.90
N GLU A 655 -20.08 5.78 -33.51
CA GLU A 655 -20.36 5.37 -34.89
C GLU A 655 -21.66 4.54 -35.03
N GLN A 656 -22.36 4.26 -33.94
CA GLN A 656 -23.58 3.43 -33.89
C GLN A 656 -23.34 2.00 -34.42
N ASP A 657 -22.17 1.38 -34.13
CA ASP A 657 -21.94 -0.04 -34.41
C ASP A 657 -22.85 -0.90 -33.53
N ARG A 658 -23.85 -1.50 -34.17
CA ARG A 658 -24.86 -2.35 -33.55
C ARG A 658 -24.28 -3.46 -32.67
N ARG A 659 -23.15 -4.07 -33.04
CA ARG A 659 -22.53 -5.14 -32.24
C ARG A 659 -22.03 -4.60 -30.90
N VAL A 660 -21.53 -3.36 -30.89
CA VAL A 660 -21.04 -2.69 -29.68
C VAL A 660 -22.20 -2.23 -28.83
N GLU A 661 -23.30 -1.77 -29.43
CA GLU A 661 -24.54 -1.46 -28.71
C GLU A 661 -25.10 -2.70 -27.99
N GLU A 662 -25.12 -3.86 -28.66
CA GLU A 662 -25.53 -5.14 -28.05
C GLU A 662 -24.63 -5.52 -26.86
N ILE A 663 -23.31 -5.36 -26.98
CA ILE A 663 -22.37 -5.60 -25.89
C ILE A 663 -22.53 -4.58 -24.75
N LYS A 664 -22.81 -3.31 -25.05
CA LYS A 664 -23.09 -2.28 -24.05
C LYS A 664 -24.30 -2.64 -23.20
N GLU A 665 -25.36 -3.15 -23.81
CA GLU A 665 -26.55 -3.59 -23.07
C GLU A 665 -26.24 -4.80 -22.18
N LYS A 666 -25.41 -5.76 -22.64
CA LYS A 666 -24.90 -6.83 -21.76
C LYS A 666 -24.10 -6.29 -20.58
N ALA A 667 -23.17 -5.37 -20.83
CA ALA A 667 -22.37 -4.75 -19.77
C ALA A 667 -23.26 -4.05 -18.73
N ARG A 668 -24.29 -3.32 -19.18
CA ARG A 668 -25.28 -2.68 -18.30
C ARG A 668 -26.08 -3.69 -17.49
N GLN A 669 -26.49 -4.81 -18.08
CA GLN A 669 -27.20 -5.86 -17.36
C GLN A 669 -26.35 -6.46 -16.24
N ILE A 670 -25.09 -6.80 -16.53
CA ILE A 670 -24.15 -7.33 -15.53
C ILE A 670 -23.94 -6.31 -14.41
N ILE A 671 -23.63 -5.05 -14.75
CA ILE A 671 -23.43 -3.99 -13.74
C ILE A 671 -24.69 -3.75 -12.91
N GLN A 672 -25.87 -3.80 -13.52
CA GLN A 672 -27.14 -3.62 -12.82
C GLN A 672 -27.41 -4.77 -11.84
N GLN A 673 -26.93 -5.98 -12.13
CA GLN A 673 -26.96 -7.10 -11.18
C GLN A 673 -26.04 -6.83 -9.98
N CYS A 674 -24.93 -6.11 -10.13
CA CYS A 674 -24.06 -5.74 -9.01
C CYS A 674 -24.70 -4.71 -8.05
N ARG A 675 -25.79 -4.02 -8.44
CA ARG A 675 -26.48 -3.07 -7.55
C ARG A 675 -27.12 -3.82 -6.38
N LEU A 676 -26.90 -3.34 -5.15
CA LEU A 676 -27.54 -3.92 -3.97
C LEU A 676 -29.01 -3.49 -3.89
N ASP A 677 -29.92 -4.45 -3.67
CA ASP A 677 -31.35 -4.17 -3.45
C ASP A 677 -31.64 -3.86 -1.97
N ILE A 678 -31.27 -2.66 -1.56
CA ILE A 678 -31.30 -2.21 -0.15
C ILE A 678 -32.63 -1.55 0.25
N TRP A 679 -33.63 -1.60 -0.63
CA TRP A 679 -34.93 -0.97 -0.42
C TRP A 679 -35.94 -1.99 0.06
N GLN A 680 -36.49 -1.81 1.26
CA GLN A 680 -37.73 -2.50 1.59
C GLN A 680 -38.84 -1.90 0.73
N LYS A 681 -39.51 -2.72 -0.10
CA LYS A 681 -40.80 -2.34 -0.67
C LYS A 681 -41.73 -2.09 0.51
N SER A 682 -42.01 -0.80 0.77
CA SER A 682 -43.02 -0.33 1.72
C SER A 682 -44.38 -0.94 1.45
#